data_AF-A0A1H4EMM9-F1
#
_entry.id   AF-A0A1H4EMM9-F1
#
_cell.length_a   1.000
_cell.length_b   1.000
_cell.length_c   1.000
_cell.angle_alpha   90.00
_cell.angle_beta   90.00
_cell.angle_gamma   90.00
#
_symmetry.space_group_name_H-M   'P 1'
#
loop_
_entity.id
_entity.type
_entity.pdbx_description
1 polymer ?
#
loop_
_entity_poly.entity_id
_entity_poly.type
_entity_poly.pdbx_seq_one_letter_code
_entity_poly.pdbx_strand_id
1 'polypeptide(L)'
;MSVHLLGIRHHGPGSARNVKAFLEELEPDIVLIEGPPEADSLLEWVAHEQLQPPVAILAYQPDQPQRACFYPFATFSPEWQAMLYAKQKNIHVRFMDLPLAHVFGLENEAKEKAEQELEQEEATQPDSLNNNTDAVVTEEEVTADLIPEQRRDPISMLAEAAGHDDGEKWWEHMFEYRQDQSEVFEAIHDAMAALRQELPRANDRMEKLREAYMRKCIRQAEREMFQKIAVICGAWHAPALREMPSQKNDNDLLKGLPKAKVACTWIPWTYSRLSYESGYGAGIPSPGWYEHIWEYPKDDGTRWMALVAKLFRERQHDTSVAHVMEAVRLANALASLRQYSRPGLEELNEATLSVLCNGEPIGMQLIRDELIVRNRIGAVPTEIPAPPLHADILRLQKKLRLPATADFKDYSLDLRKETDLERSIFLHRLLLLGINWGTTYETGGKGTFKEQWRLQWSPELSIDIIEKGNWGNTVEEATANYVTDKTRQAASLNEVCRLLEAAIPAELPAVIDMIIHAINNLAAASGDVLQLMEVIPSLVRISRYGNVRKTDAALVDGITYSMVDRICVSLPAACTSVAEDAAQSLLDLFYSMNDAVGLLQQEALSASWQQTLRSISGNQATAPVIGGYATRLLFDAKQLDEETLGKLFSVSMSLAQPAAVSASWLEGFLKGSGTLLLLDDTLWGMIYQWIEHLENDIFTQVLPLLRRTFSNFTSPERRKLGEKVRTGQVGSVHNQAVPGTINTDRAARGIPVIMQILGFTDPKLV
;
A
#
# COMPACT_ATOMS: atom_id res chain seq x y z
N MET A 1 -51.43 5.19 19.69
CA MET A 1 -50.07 5.16 19.12
C MET A 1 -49.10 5.70 20.15
N SER A 2 -48.07 4.95 20.48
CA SER A 2 -46.96 5.35 21.34
C SER A 2 -45.66 5.25 20.54
N VAL A 3 -44.88 6.34 20.55
CA VAL A 3 -43.57 6.42 19.91
C VAL A 3 -42.52 6.41 21.01
N HIS A 4 -41.58 5.47 20.94
CA HIS A 4 -40.52 5.28 21.91
C HIS A 4 -39.18 5.56 21.25
N LEU A 5 -38.48 6.58 21.73
CA LEU A 5 -37.21 7.04 21.18
C LEU A 5 -36.06 6.43 21.98
N LEU A 6 -35.27 5.58 21.33
CA LEU A 6 -34.12 4.90 21.90
C LEU A 6 -32.85 5.58 21.37
N GLY A 7 -32.41 6.61 22.10
CA GLY A 7 -31.14 7.28 21.86
C GLY A 7 -29.97 6.36 22.22
N ILE A 8 -29.11 6.06 21.26
CA ILE A 8 -27.99 5.12 21.44
C ILE A 8 -26.63 5.76 21.14
N ARG A 9 -25.58 5.12 21.63
CA ARG A 9 -24.26 5.23 21.02
C ARG A 9 -24.07 4.08 20.03
N HIS A 10 -23.68 4.41 18.81
CA HIS A 10 -23.34 3.42 17.79
C HIS A 10 -22.25 2.49 18.30
N HIS A 11 -22.38 1.19 18.04
CA HIS A 11 -21.41 0.17 18.49
C HIS A 11 -21.19 0.09 20.02
N GLY A 12 -22.12 0.59 20.83
CA GLY A 12 -22.09 0.47 22.29
C GLY A 12 -22.68 -0.85 22.79
N PRO A 13 -21.92 -1.74 23.47
CA PRO A 13 -22.44 -3.03 23.93
C PRO A 13 -23.51 -2.92 25.02
N GLY A 14 -23.46 -1.89 25.87
CA GLY A 14 -24.53 -1.59 26.83
C GLY A 14 -25.74 -0.98 26.16
N SER A 15 -25.53 -0.04 25.23
CA SER A 15 -26.59 0.51 24.36
C SER A 15 -27.35 -0.62 23.65
N ALA A 16 -26.64 -1.62 23.10
CA ALA A 16 -27.24 -2.75 22.41
C ALA A 16 -28.04 -3.67 23.34
N ARG A 17 -27.57 -3.88 24.57
CA ARG A 17 -28.33 -4.63 25.59
C ARG A 17 -29.62 -3.91 25.96
N ASN A 18 -29.54 -2.59 26.18
CA ASN A 18 -30.69 -1.77 26.55
C ASN A 18 -31.74 -1.75 25.44
N VAL A 19 -31.32 -1.58 24.18
CA VAL A 19 -32.24 -1.67 23.02
C VAL A 19 -32.90 -3.04 22.96
N LYS A 20 -32.12 -4.12 23.06
CA LYS A 20 -32.67 -5.48 23.02
C LYS A 20 -33.70 -5.72 24.12
N ALA A 21 -33.38 -5.37 25.37
CA ALA A 21 -34.28 -5.53 26.51
C ALA A 21 -35.55 -4.69 26.34
N PHE A 22 -35.41 -3.45 25.87
CA PHE A 22 -36.56 -2.57 25.64
C PHE A 22 -37.48 -3.10 24.53
N LEU A 23 -36.93 -3.63 23.44
CA LEU A 23 -37.71 -4.23 22.36
C LEU A 23 -38.46 -5.50 22.82
N GLU A 24 -37.84 -6.29 23.70
CA GLU A 24 -38.46 -7.47 24.34
C GLU A 24 -39.61 -7.08 25.29
N GLU A 25 -39.50 -5.95 26.00
CA GLU A 25 -40.55 -5.44 26.88
C GLU A 25 -41.71 -4.76 26.11
N LEU A 26 -41.38 -3.89 25.15
CA LEU A 26 -42.37 -3.11 24.42
C LEU A 26 -43.20 -3.99 23.47
N GLU A 27 -42.54 -4.95 22.80
CA GLU A 27 -43.08 -5.69 21.66
C GLU A 27 -43.68 -4.75 20.59
N PRO A 28 -42.84 -3.98 19.86
CA PRO A 28 -43.33 -3.00 18.90
C PRO A 28 -43.93 -3.64 17.64
N ASP A 29 -44.82 -2.90 16.97
CA ASP A 29 -45.39 -3.32 15.68
C ASP A 29 -44.47 -2.93 14.50
N ILE A 30 -43.60 -1.93 14.73
CA ILE A 30 -42.58 -1.47 13.79
C ILE A 30 -41.34 -0.94 14.52
N VAL A 31 -40.18 -1.19 13.92
CA VAL A 31 -38.88 -0.67 14.32
C VAL A 31 -38.36 0.27 13.23
N LEU A 32 -38.10 1.53 13.58
CA LEU A 32 -37.46 2.51 12.70
C LEU A 32 -36.01 2.68 13.13
N ILE A 33 -35.07 2.57 12.20
CA ILE A 33 -33.63 2.57 12.49
C ILE A 33 -32.96 3.71 11.73
N GLU A 34 -32.10 4.46 12.38
CA GLU A 34 -31.22 5.41 11.71
C GLU A 34 -30.30 4.68 10.72
N GLY A 35 -30.42 5.08 9.45
CA GLY A 35 -29.71 4.51 8.33
C GLY A 35 -30.40 4.89 7.01
N PRO A 36 -29.80 4.55 5.87
CA PRO A 36 -30.26 5.01 4.57
C PRO A 36 -31.45 4.17 4.06
N PRO A 37 -32.60 4.79 3.70
CA PRO A 37 -33.75 4.09 3.13
C PRO A 37 -33.44 3.26 1.88
N GLU A 38 -32.41 3.62 1.11
CA GLU A 38 -31.96 2.85 -0.06
C GLU A 38 -31.51 1.42 0.29
N ALA A 39 -31.16 1.17 1.56
CA ALA A 39 -30.75 -0.14 2.03
C ALA A 39 -31.89 -1.00 2.60
N ASP A 40 -33.15 -0.55 2.56
CA ASP A 40 -34.29 -1.29 3.11
C ASP A 40 -34.43 -2.71 2.52
N SER A 41 -34.12 -2.88 1.23
CA SER A 41 -34.15 -4.20 0.58
C SER A 41 -33.12 -5.17 1.16
N LEU A 42 -32.02 -4.67 1.70
CA LEU A 42 -30.94 -5.49 2.28
C LEU A 42 -31.31 -6.05 3.66
N LEU A 43 -32.35 -5.52 4.31
CA LEU A 43 -32.82 -5.98 5.63
C LEU A 43 -33.30 -7.44 5.62
N GLU A 44 -33.67 -7.97 4.45
CA GLU A 44 -34.08 -9.37 4.32
C GLU A 44 -32.98 -10.37 4.72
N TRP A 45 -31.71 -9.95 4.61
CA TRP A 45 -30.51 -10.78 4.82
C TRP A 45 -30.01 -10.83 6.27
N VAL A 46 -30.48 -9.94 7.16
CA VAL A 46 -29.92 -9.77 8.52
C VAL A 46 -29.95 -11.05 9.38
N ALA A 47 -30.91 -11.95 9.13
CA ALA A 47 -31.02 -13.23 9.84
C ALA A 47 -30.37 -14.42 9.09
N HIS A 48 -29.67 -14.17 7.99
CA HIS A 48 -29.02 -15.22 7.21
C HIS A 48 -27.78 -15.75 7.93
N GLU A 49 -27.63 -17.08 8.05
CA GLU A 49 -26.56 -17.70 8.85
C GLU A 49 -25.13 -17.33 8.40
N GLN A 50 -24.94 -17.01 7.12
CA GLN A 50 -23.63 -16.62 6.57
C GLN A 50 -23.35 -15.11 6.66
N LEU A 51 -24.32 -14.28 7.06
CA LEU A 51 -24.11 -12.85 7.28
C LEU A 51 -23.65 -12.63 8.73
N GLN A 52 -22.34 -12.60 8.93
CA GLN A 52 -21.71 -12.62 10.25
C GLN A 52 -20.92 -11.33 10.49
N PRO A 53 -21.33 -10.47 11.44
CA PRO A 53 -20.61 -9.23 11.75
C PRO A 53 -19.16 -9.47 12.24
N PRO A 54 -18.23 -8.52 11.99
CA PRO A 54 -18.47 -7.17 11.47
C PRO A 54 -18.74 -7.11 9.96
N VAL A 55 -19.86 -6.49 9.57
CA VAL A 55 -20.28 -6.29 8.17
C VAL A 55 -20.67 -4.83 7.98
N ALA A 56 -20.66 -4.33 6.75
CA ALA A 56 -21.12 -2.98 6.45
C ALA A 56 -22.07 -2.97 5.27
N ILE A 57 -23.02 -2.04 5.29
CA ILE A 57 -23.73 -1.63 4.08
C ILE A 57 -22.81 -0.64 3.36
N LEU A 58 -22.39 -1.00 2.16
CA LEU A 58 -21.72 -0.11 1.23
C LEU A 58 -22.79 0.53 0.35
N ALA A 59 -22.93 1.85 0.44
CA ALA A 59 -23.79 2.63 -0.44
C ALA A 59 -22.94 3.57 -1.31
N TYR A 60 -23.15 3.53 -2.63
CA TYR A 60 -22.30 4.22 -3.60
C TYR A 60 -23.10 4.74 -4.80
N GLN A 61 -22.54 5.71 -5.52
CA GLN A 61 -23.06 6.13 -6.83
C GLN A 61 -22.57 5.16 -7.92
N PRO A 62 -23.45 4.46 -8.66
CA PRO A 62 -23.01 3.53 -9.72
C PRO A 62 -22.14 4.18 -10.79
N ASP A 63 -22.41 5.45 -11.09
CA ASP A 63 -21.76 6.27 -12.09
C ASP A 63 -20.41 6.84 -11.59
N GLN A 64 -20.22 6.93 -10.28
CA GLN A 64 -18.99 7.39 -9.62
C GLN A 64 -18.73 6.57 -8.34
N PRO A 65 -18.28 5.30 -8.44
CA PRO A 65 -18.21 4.38 -7.30
C PRO A 65 -17.34 4.86 -6.13
N GLN A 66 -16.38 5.74 -6.39
CA GLN A 66 -15.55 6.39 -5.36
C GLN A 66 -16.36 7.30 -4.43
N ARG A 67 -17.54 7.78 -4.87
CA ARG A 67 -18.51 8.40 -3.98
C ARG A 67 -19.30 7.32 -3.26
N ALA A 68 -18.78 6.91 -2.12
CA ALA A 68 -19.33 5.86 -1.30
C ALA A 68 -19.37 6.23 0.18
N CYS A 69 -20.29 5.61 0.90
CA CYS A 69 -20.36 5.67 2.35
C CYS A 69 -20.58 4.25 2.92
N PHE A 70 -20.09 4.05 4.14
CA PHE A 70 -20.16 2.78 4.84
C PHE A 70 -21.00 2.92 6.09
N TYR A 71 -21.93 1.99 6.28
CA TYR A 71 -22.67 1.81 7.54
C TYR A 71 -22.24 0.48 8.14
N PRO A 72 -21.17 0.46 8.95
CA PRO A 72 -20.69 -0.76 9.57
C PRO A 72 -21.61 -1.20 10.72
N PHE A 73 -21.58 -2.49 11.02
CA PHE A 73 -22.31 -3.13 12.10
C PHE A 73 -21.45 -4.21 12.72
N ALA A 74 -21.47 -4.28 14.05
CA ALA A 74 -20.90 -5.37 14.83
C ALA A 74 -22.02 -6.15 15.53
N THR A 75 -21.70 -7.32 16.09
CA THR A 75 -22.64 -8.10 16.90
C THR A 75 -23.20 -7.29 18.07
N PHE A 76 -22.42 -6.34 18.59
CA PHE A 76 -22.77 -5.44 19.69
C PHE A 76 -23.27 -4.06 19.22
N SER A 77 -23.59 -3.88 17.94
CA SER A 77 -24.27 -2.66 17.46
C SER A 77 -25.74 -2.67 17.88
N PRO A 78 -26.27 -1.59 18.50
CA PRO A 78 -27.69 -1.51 18.87
C PRO A 78 -28.64 -1.65 17.67
N GLU A 79 -28.28 -1.06 16.54
CA GLU A 79 -29.03 -1.12 15.28
C GLU A 79 -29.04 -2.54 14.72
N TRP A 80 -27.90 -3.24 14.78
CA TRP A 80 -27.82 -4.64 14.38
C TRP A 80 -28.73 -5.51 15.21
N GLN A 81 -28.74 -5.31 16.54
CA GLN A 81 -29.63 -6.03 17.44
C GLN A 81 -31.10 -5.70 17.17
N ALA A 82 -31.43 -4.44 16.85
CA ALA A 82 -32.78 -4.03 16.48
C ALA A 82 -33.25 -4.68 15.16
N MET A 83 -32.42 -4.67 14.12
CA MET A 83 -32.71 -5.33 12.83
C MET A 83 -32.89 -6.84 13.03
N LEU A 84 -31.99 -7.48 13.78
CA LEU A 84 -32.03 -8.92 14.06
C LEU A 84 -33.29 -9.30 14.86
N TYR A 85 -33.63 -8.53 15.89
CA TYR A 85 -34.85 -8.73 16.67
C TYR A 85 -36.10 -8.63 15.80
N ALA A 86 -36.22 -7.56 15.01
CA ALA A 86 -37.37 -7.35 14.14
C ALA A 86 -37.54 -8.50 13.15
N LYS A 87 -36.44 -8.96 12.53
CA LYS A 87 -36.45 -10.08 11.59
C LYS A 87 -36.84 -11.40 12.26
N GLN A 88 -36.32 -11.69 13.46
CA GLN A 88 -36.65 -12.91 14.22
C GLN A 88 -38.11 -12.95 14.69
N LYS A 89 -38.68 -11.79 15.02
CA LYS A 89 -40.07 -11.65 15.48
C LYS A 89 -41.06 -11.35 14.35
N ASN A 90 -40.58 -11.25 13.11
CA ASN A 90 -41.38 -10.87 11.93
C ASN A 90 -42.11 -9.52 12.12
N ILE A 91 -41.43 -8.57 12.75
CA ILE A 91 -41.87 -7.18 12.96
C ILE A 91 -41.41 -6.35 11.76
N HIS A 92 -42.19 -5.33 11.38
CA HIS A 92 -41.79 -4.42 10.31
C HIS A 92 -40.55 -3.63 10.73
N VAL A 93 -39.57 -3.53 9.82
CA VAL A 93 -38.36 -2.74 10.04
C VAL A 93 -38.03 -1.96 8.78
N ARG A 94 -37.62 -0.70 8.95
CA ARG A 94 -37.10 0.14 7.85
C ARG A 94 -36.17 1.20 8.39
N PHE A 95 -35.31 1.66 7.51
CA PHE A 95 -34.45 2.80 7.75
C PHE A 95 -35.22 4.12 7.65
N MET A 96 -34.75 5.15 8.37
CA MET A 96 -35.48 6.41 8.51
C MET A 96 -34.62 7.68 8.39
N ASP A 97 -33.36 7.59 7.98
CA ASP A 97 -32.51 8.78 7.81
C ASP A 97 -32.72 9.44 6.42
N LEU A 98 -32.10 10.61 6.21
CA LEU A 98 -32.12 11.31 4.93
C LEU A 98 -31.62 10.37 3.82
N PRO A 99 -32.39 10.20 2.71
CA PRO A 99 -31.97 9.37 1.59
C PRO A 99 -30.62 9.80 1.05
N LEU A 100 -29.73 8.82 0.83
CA LEU A 100 -28.40 9.06 0.28
C LEU A 100 -28.44 9.68 -1.11
N ALA A 101 -29.52 9.45 -1.86
CA ALA A 101 -29.75 10.13 -3.12
C ALA A 101 -29.68 11.66 -2.96
N HIS A 102 -30.18 12.20 -1.84
CA HIS A 102 -30.12 13.62 -1.52
C HIS A 102 -28.78 14.05 -0.95
N VAL A 103 -28.17 13.22 -0.10
CA VAL A 103 -26.83 13.48 0.46
C VAL A 103 -25.82 13.64 -0.67
N PHE A 104 -25.68 12.63 -1.52
CA PHE A 104 -24.76 12.70 -2.65
C PHE A 104 -25.17 13.75 -3.68
N GLY A 105 -26.46 14.01 -3.87
CA GLY A 105 -26.93 15.09 -4.74
C GLY A 105 -26.43 16.46 -4.27
N LEU A 106 -26.45 16.73 -2.97
CA LEU A 106 -25.98 17.97 -2.38
C LEU A 106 -24.44 18.08 -2.48
N GLU A 107 -23.72 16.98 -2.28
CA GLU A 107 -22.26 16.92 -2.46
C GLU A 107 -21.85 17.14 -3.92
N ASN A 108 -22.59 16.59 -4.89
CA ASN A 108 -22.38 16.85 -6.31
C ASN A 108 -22.54 18.36 -6.61
N GLU A 109 -23.62 18.97 -6.15
CA GLU A 109 -23.88 20.40 -6.37
C GLU A 109 -22.82 21.30 -5.70
N ALA A 110 -22.34 20.92 -4.50
CA ALA A 110 -21.28 21.65 -3.81
C ALA A 110 -19.96 21.57 -4.58
N LYS A 111 -19.60 20.40 -5.11
CA LYS A 111 -18.41 20.20 -5.94
C LYS A 111 -18.49 20.99 -7.24
N GLU A 112 -19.61 20.92 -7.95
CA GLU A 112 -19.84 21.69 -9.18
C GLU A 112 -19.71 23.20 -8.95
N LYS A 113 -20.16 23.70 -7.79
CA LYS A 113 -19.98 25.11 -7.41
C LYS A 113 -18.52 25.45 -7.13
N ALA A 114 -17.80 24.61 -6.39
CA ALA A 114 -16.39 24.82 -6.11
C ALA A 114 -15.54 24.81 -7.41
N GLU A 115 -15.82 23.88 -8.32
CA GLU A 115 -15.18 23.82 -9.64
C GLU A 115 -15.47 25.09 -10.47
N GLN A 116 -16.71 25.60 -10.46
CA GLN A 116 -17.08 26.84 -11.14
C GLN A 116 -16.45 28.10 -10.51
N GLU A 117 -16.25 28.12 -9.20
CA GLU A 117 -15.58 29.21 -8.49
C GLU A 117 -14.08 29.23 -8.83
N LEU A 118 -13.43 28.07 -8.86
CA LEU A 118 -12.04 27.92 -9.30
C LEU A 118 -11.83 28.37 -10.75
N GLU A 119 -12.71 27.95 -11.68
CA GLU A 119 -12.66 28.38 -13.09
C GLU A 119 -12.85 29.90 -13.24
N GLN A 120 -13.66 30.54 -12.37
CA GLN A 120 -13.87 31.99 -12.38
C GLN A 120 -12.67 32.76 -11.80
N GLU A 121 -12.00 32.20 -10.79
CA GLU A 121 -10.77 32.75 -10.22
C GLU A 121 -9.59 32.65 -11.21
N GLU A 122 -9.46 31.54 -11.95
CA GLU A 122 -8.49 31.40 -13.02
C GLU A 122 -8.76 32.37 -14.18
N ALA A 123 -10.04 32.62 -14.53
CA ALA A 123 -10.42 33.55 -15.59
C ALA A 123 -10.24 35.04 -15.24
N THR A 124 -10.05 35.39 -13.96
CA THR A 124 -9.91 36.79 -13.50
C THR A 124 -8.46 37.22 -13.21
N GLN A 125 -7.48 36.31 -13.31
CA GLN A 125 -6.06 36.68 -13.24
C GLN A 125 -5.52 37.07 -14.64
N PRO A 126 -4.98 38.29 -14.84
CA PRO A 126 -4.36 38.67 -16.10
C PRO A 126 -3.00 37.98 -16.26
N ASP A 127 -2.77 37.41 -17.45
CA ASP A 127 -1.52 36.77 -17.91
C ASP A 127 -0.25 37.41 -17.33
N SER A 128 0.32 36.79 -16.30
CA SER A 128 1.75 36.93 -15.99
C SER A 128 2.43 35.58 -16.12
N LEU A 129 3.05 35.38 -17.28
CA LEU A 129 4.01 34.33 -17.59
C LEU A 129 5.11 34.22 -16.52
N ASN A 130 5.10 33.17 -15.69
CA ASN A 130 6.10 32.09 -15.74
C ASN A 130 6.08 31.17 -14.51
N ASN A 131 6.27 29.88 -14.84
CA ASN A 131 6.83 28.77 -14.08
C ASN A 131 5.93 27.99 -13.10
N ASN A 132 5.42 26.87 -13.65
CA ASN A 132 5.61 25.51 -13.16
C ASN A 132 5.82 25.35 -11.65
N THR A 133 4.70 25.21 -10.96
CA THR A 133 4.53 24.12 -10.00
C THR A 133 3.18 23.49 -10.33
N ASP A 134 3.20 22.25 -10.83
CA ASP A 134 2.02 21.39 -10.84
C ASP A 134 1.57 21.21 -9.39
N ALA A 135 0.73 22.13 -8.92
CA ALA A 135 -0.08 21.90 -7.74
C ALA A 135 -1.15 20.89 -8.18
N VAL A 136 -0.79 19.61 -8.07
CA VAL A 136 -1.78 18.54 -8.00
C VAL A 136 -2.63 18.87 -6.78
N VAL A 137 -3.78 19.51 -7.00
CA VAL A 137 -4.82 19.67 -6.00
C VAL A 137 -5.27 18.25 -5.67
N THR A 138 -4.77 17.69 -4.59
CA THR A 138 -5.25 16.41 -4.08
C THR A 138 -6.69 16.59 -3.63
N GLU A 139 -7.54 15.57 -3.82
CA GLU A 139 -8.95 15.54 -3.39
C GLU A 139 -9.15 15.88 -1.88
N GLU A 140 -8.07 15.93 -1.11
CA GLU A 140 -8.02 16.31 0.31
C GLU A 140 -8.21 17.82 0.56
N GLU A 141 -7.86 18.73 -0.36
CA GLU A 141 -7.99 20.18 -0.10
C GLU A 141 -9.41 20.71 -0.34
N VAL A 142 -10.18 20.14 -1.26
CA VAL A 142 -11.58 20.55 -1.53
C VAL A 142 -12.54 20.04 -0.44
N THR A 143 -12.12 19.05 0.35
CA THR A 143 -12.90 18.56 1.50
C THR A 143 -12.58 19.29 2.80
N ALA A 144 -11.48 20.05 2.87
CA ALA A 144 -11.04 20.73 4.08
C ALA A 144 -12.00 21.83 4.55
N ASP A 145 -12.68 22.53 3.63
CA ASP A 145 -13.69 23.55 3.97
C ASP A 145 -15.04 22.97 4.46
N LEU A 146 -15.21 21.65 4.41
CA LEU A 146 -16.36 20.93 4.96
C LEU A 146 -16.06 20.20 6.28
N ILE A 147 -14.81 20.22 6.76
CA ILE A 147 -14.44 19.72 8.09
C ILE A 147 -14.54 20.90 9.06
N PRO A 148 -15.52 20.91 9.98
CA PRO A 148 -15.60 22.00 10.93
C PRO A 148 -14.34 22.03 11.81
N GLU A 149 -13.71 23.20 11.92
CA GLU A 149 -12.75 23.56 12.98
C GLU A 149 -13.08 22.83 14.28
N GLN A 150 -12.09 22.15 14.88
CA GLN A 150 -12.14 21.42 16.16
C GLN A 150 -13.35 21.76 17.05
N ARG A 151 -14.51 21.18 16.71
CA ARG A 151 -15.72 21.31 17.51
C ARG A 151 -15.50 20.41 18.71
N ARG A 152 -15.42 21.01 19.90
CA ARG A 152 -15.33 20.26 21.15
C ARG A 152 -16.48 19.24 21.18
N ASP A 153 -16.15 17.97 21.44
CA ASP A 153 -17.16 16.92 21.56
C ASP A 153 -18.18 17.30 22.64
N PRO A 154 -19.49 17.37 22.33
CA PRO A 154 -20.51 17.74 23.29
C PRO A 154 -20.54 16.85 24.53
N ILE A 155 -20.22 15.56 24.39
CA ILE A 155 -20.23 14.61 25.52
C ILE A 155 -19.13 14.94 26.52
N SER A 156 -17.97 15.38 26.03
CA SER A 156 -16.87 15.84 26.87
C SER A 156 -17.26 16.96 27.85
N MET A 157 -18.26 17.80 27.53
CA MET A 157 -18.75 18.82 28.47
C MET A 157 -19.56 18.23 29.62
N LEU A 158 -20.35 17.17 29.38
CA LEU A 158 -21.02 16.45 30.46
C LEU A 158 -20.01 15.73 31.36
N ALA A 159 -18.99 15.15 30.76
CA ALA A 159 -17.91 14.50 31.49
C ALA A 159 -17.16 15.49 32.40
N GLU A 160 -16.76 16.66 31.88
CA GLU A 160 -16.12 17.72 32.66
C GLU A 160 -17.01 18.20 33.81
N ALA A 161 -18.30 18.40 33.55
CA ALA A 161 -19.27 18.77 34.59
C ALA A 161 -19.42 17.69 35.68
N ALA A 162 -19.24 16.43 35.30
CA ALA A 162 -19.22 15.28 36.22
C ALA A 162 -17.84 15.03 36.88
N GLY A 163 -16.81 15.82 36.54
CA GLY A 163 -15.45 15.69 37.10
C GLY A 163 -14.57 14.65 36.39
N HIS A 164 -14.86 14.34 35.13
CA HIS A 164 -14.08 13.44 34.29
C HIS A 164 -13.34 14.21 33.19
N ASP A 165 -12.11 13.78 32.89
CA ASP A 165 -11.25 14.42 31.88
C ASP A 165 -11.49 13.91 30.45
N ASP A 166 -12.37 12.92 30.28
CA ASP A 166 -12.58 12.20 29.01
C ASP A 166 -14.05 11.81 28.85
N GLY A 167 -14.67 12.33 27.77
CA GLY A 167 -16.07 12.10 27.42
C GLY A 167 -16.43 10.65 27.16
N GLU A 168 -15.55 9.92 26.48
CA GLU A 168 -15.75 8.52 26.12
C GLU A 168 -15.69 7.63 27.35
N LYS A 169 -14.70 7.85 28.23
CA LYS A 169 -14.60 7.10 29.50
C LYS A 169 -15.81 7.32 30.39
N TRP A 170 -16.25 8.57 30.50
CA TRP A 170 -17.46 8.90 31.24
C TRP A 170 -18.67 8.15 30.67
N TRP A 171 -18.84 8.16 29.34
CA TRP A 171 -19.92 7.43 28.67
C TRP A 171 -19.89 5.92 28.96
N GLU A 172 -18.71 5.30 28.84
CA GLU A 172 -18.51 3.87 29.12
C GLU A 172 -19.01 3.48 30.52
N HIS A 173 -18.57 4.22 31.53
CA HIS A 173 -18.90 3.91 32.93
C HIS A 173 -20.35 4.25 33.29
N MET A 174 -20.92 5.32 32.73
CA MET A 174 -22.28 5.77 33.07
C MET A 174 -23.37 5.00 32.32
N PHE A 175 -23.13 4.65 31.06
CA PHE A 175 -24.16 4.07 30.19
C PHE A 175 -23.82 2.65 29.71
N GLU A 176 -22.60 2.37 29.28
CA GLU A 176 -22.28 1.08 28.65
C GLU A 176 -22.09 -0.07 29.65
N TYR A 177 -21.54 0.23 30.84
CA TYR A 177 -21.32 -0.74 31.92
C TYR A 177 -22.46 -0.82 32.93
N ARG A 178 -23.47 0.04 32.80
CA ARG A 178 -24.62 0.08 33.69
C ARG A 178 -25.40 -1.25 33.63
N GLN A 179 -25.68 -1.83 34.79
CA GLN A 179 -26.45 -3.08 34.91
C GLN A 179 -27.95 -2.83 35.08
N ASP A 180 -28.31 -1.72 35.72
CA ASP A 180 -29.68 -1.27 35.86
C ASP A 180 -30.11 -0.48 34.63
N GLN A 181 -31.14 -0.97 33.94
CA GLN A 181 -31.57 -0.47 32.63
C GLN A 181 -32.73 0.52 32.75
N SER A 182 -33.26 0.73 33.96
CA SER A 182 -34.39 1.62 34.18
C SER A 182 -34.07 3.06 33.77
N GLU A 183 -34.97 3.63 32.97
CA GLU A 183 -34.98 5.04 32.54
C GLU A 183 -33.71 5.49 31.78
N VAL A 184 -32.90 4.56 31.27
CA VAL A 184 -31.63 4.89 30.58
C VAL A 184 -31.85 5.81 29.36
N PHE A 185 -32.89 5.57 28.58
CA PHE A 185 -33.20 6.38 27.39
C PHE A 185 -33.73 7.77 27.75
N GLU A 186 -34.46 7.91 28.85
CA GLU A 186 -34.89 9.23 29.35
C GLU A 186 -33.69 10.02 29.88
N ALA A 187 -32.78 9.37 30.61
CA ALA A 187 -31.56 10.02 31.08
C ALA A 187 -30.66 10.49 29.92
N ILE A 188 -30.49 9.66 28.88
CA ILE A 188 -29.77 10.05 27.65
C ILE A 188 -30.49 11.21 26.96
N HIS A 189 -31.81 11.14 26.84
CA HIS A 189 -32.61 12.21 26.25
C HIS A 189 -32.40 13.55 26.96
N ASP A 190 -32.54 13.58 28.28
CA ASP A 190 -32.38 14.79 29.10
C ASP A 190 -30.97 15.36 28.99
N ALA A 191 -29.95 14.49 29.00
CA ALA A 191 -28.56 14.89 28.82
C ALA A 191 -28.32 15.55 27.45
N MET A 192 -28.83 14.95 26.38
CA MET A 192 -28.70 15.50 25.01
C MET A 192 -29.53 16.76 24.82
N ALA A 193 -30.70 16.85 25.44
CA ALA A 193 -31.54 18.04 25.41
C ALA A 193 -30.83 19.23 26.09
N ALA A 194 -30.22 19.00 27.26
CA ALA A 194 -29.40 20.01 27.94
C ALA A 194 -28.22 20.46 27.09
N LEU A 195 -27.48 19.52 26.48
CA LEU A 195 -26.37 19.86 25.58
C LEU A 195 -26.82 20.68 24.37
N ARG A 196 -27.97 20.36 23.75
CA ARG A 196 -28.49 21.12 22.61
C ARG A 196 -28.95 22.54 22.99
N GLN A 197 -29.36 22.77 24.24
CA GLN A 197 -29.71 24.09 24.75
C GLN A 197 -28.47 24.96 25.02
N GLU A 198 -27.43 24.39 25.62
CA GLU A 198 -26.20 25.10 25.98
C GLU A 198 -25.22 25.25 24.79
N LEU A 199 -25.26 24.32 23.83
CA LEU A 199 -24.46 24.33 22.60
C LEU A 199 -25.37 24.32 21.36
N PRO A 200 -26.12 25.39 21.10
CA PRO A 200 -26.88 25.48 19.87
C PRO A 200 -25.91 25.46 18.68
N ARG A 201 -25.91 24.36 17.93
CA ARG A 201 -25.10 24.23 16.70
C ARG A 201 -25.60 25.24 15.66
N ALA A 202 -24.93 26.38 15.56
CA ALA A 202 -25.20 27.36 14.52
C ALA A 202 -24.91 26.72 13.15
N ASN A 203 -25.92 26.72 12.27
CA ASN A 203 -25.83 26.32 10.86
C ASN A 203 -25.50 24.85 10.52
N ASP A 204 -26.05 23.87 11.25
CA ASP A 204 -26.02 22.48 10.78
C ASP A 204 -27.20 22.18 9.82
N ARG A 205 -27.06 22.56 8.54
CA ARG A 205 -28.11 22.34 7.52
C ARG A 205 -28.37 20.86 7.31
N MET A 206 -27.33 20.03 7.24
CA MET A 206 -27.46 18.60 6.98
C MET A 206 -28.23 17.91 8.11
N GLU A 207 -27.87 18.20 9.35
CA GLU A 207 -28.54 17.64 10.52
C GLU A 207 -30.04 17.98 10.56
N LYS A 208 -30.40 19.24 10.25
CA LYS A 208 -31.81 19.65 10.16
C LYS A 208 -32.58 18.89 9.09
N LEU A 209 -31.94 18.57 7.95
CA LEU A 209 -32.57 17.77 6.89
C LEU A 209 -32.77 16.32 7.33
N ARG A 210 -31.76 15.71 7.99
CA ARG A 210 -31.85 14.36 8.57
C ARG A 210 -32.99 14.26 9.57
N GLU A 211 -33.02 15.15 10.57
CA GLU A 211 -34.06 15.19 11.59
C GLU A 211 -35.46 15.42 10.99
N ALA A 212 -35.60 16.30 9.98
CA ALA A 212 -36.87 16.52 9.29
C ALA A 212 -37.36 15.26 8.55
N TYR A 213 -36.44 14.51 7.94
CA TYR A 213 -36.77 13.25 7.27
C TYR A 213 -37.15 12.15 8.27
N MET A 214 -36.39 11.99 9.35
CA MET A 214 -36.72 11.04 10.43
C MET A 214 -38.12 11.30 11.01
N ARG A 215 -38.46 12.55 11.32
CA ARG A 215 -39.81 12.94 11.78
C ARG A 215 -40.88 12.66 10.73
N LYS A 216 -40.57 12.79 9.44
CA LYS A 216 -41.50 12.42 8.36
C LYS A 216 -41.77 10.91 8.34
N CYS A 217 -40.75 10.08 8.55
CA CYS A 217 -40.90 8.63 8.67
C CYS A 217 -41.73 8.21 9.90
N ILE A 218 -41.54 8.86 11.04
CA ILE A 218 -42.37 8.63 12.24
C ILE A 218 -43.84 8.92 11.92
N ARG A 219 -44.16 10.09 11.35
CA ARG A 219 -45.54 10.44 10.93
C ARG A 219 -46.11 9.49 9.89
N GLN A 220 -45.26 8.94 9.01
CA GLN A 220 -45.67 7.93 8.05
C GLN A 220 -46.06 6.62 8.75
N ALA A 221 -45.25 6.14 9.69
CA ALA A 221 -45.58 4.94 10.47
C ALA A 221 -46.90 5.11 11.26
N GLU A 222 -47.13 6.29 11.85
CA GLU A 222 -48.41 6.61 12.51
C GLU A 222 -49.60 6.53 11.54
N ARG A 223 -49.47 7.06 10.32
CA ARG A 223 -50.52 6.98 9.28
C ARG A 223 -50.77 5.58 8.76
N GLU A 224 -49.74 4.76 8.73
CA GLU A 224 -49.83 3.33 8.41
C GLU A 224 -50.45 2.52 9.56
N MET A 225 -50.91 3.19 10.63
CA MET A 225 -51.67 2.65 11.76
C MET A 225 -50.88 1.76 12.72
N PHE A 226 -49.54 1.80 12.67
CA PHE A 226 -48.69 1.16 13.68
C PHE A 226 -48.95 1.77 15.06
N GLN A 227 -49.17 0.94 16.08
CA GLN A 227 -49.56 1.42 17.41
C GLN A 227 -48.38 1.58 18.36
N LYS A 228 -47.42 0.66 18.33
CA LYS A 228 -46.19 0.72 19.12
C LYS A 228 -45.00 0.89 18.19
N ILE A 229 -44.43 2.10 18.14
CA ILE A 229 -43.34 2.45 17.25
C ILE A 229 -42.07 2.58 18.10
N ALA A 230 -41.06 1.73 17.81
CA ALA A 230 -39.73 1.88 18.39
C ALA A 230 -38.81 2.59 17.40
N VAL A 231 -38.08 3.60 17.86
CA VAL A 231 -37.17 4.41 17.04
C VAL A 231 -35.77 4.29 17.60
N ILE A 232 -34.82 3.77 16.82
CA ILE A 232 -33.42 3.63 17.20
C ILE A 232 -32.63 4.69 16.43
N CYS A 233 -32.00 5.61 17.15
CA CYS A 233 -31.23 6.71 16.58
C CYS A 233 -30.07 7.10 17.51
N GLY A 234 -29.03 7.70 16.96
CA GLY A 234 -27.96 8.31 17.71
C GLY A 234 -28.51 9.25 18.78
N ALA A 235 -27.92 9.22 19.97
CA ALA A 235 -28.40 9.92 21.16
C ALA A 235 -28.70 11.40 20.89
N TRP A 236 -27.87 12.05 20.05
CA TRP A 236 -28.02 13.46 19.68
C TRP A 236 -29.34 13.80 18.98
N HIS A 237 -29.91 12.87 18.21
CA HIS A 237 -31.17 13.07 17.48
C HIS A 237 -32.40 12.91 18.36
N ALA A 238 -32.32 12.11 19.44
CA ALA A 238 -33.48 11.75 20.25
C ALA A 238 -34.30 12.96 20.76
N PRO A 239 -33.71 14.07 21.26
CA PRO A 239 -34.47 15.27 21.60
C PRO A 239 -35.24 15.89 20.44
N ALA A 240 -34.62 15.95 19.26
CA ALA A 240 -35.20 16.55 18.06
C ALA A 240 -36.32 15.73 17.43
N LEU A 241 -36.41 14.43 17.76
CA LEU A 241 -37.49 13.55 17.33
C LEU A 241 -38.67 13.53 18.32
N ARG A 242 -38.45 13.96 19.58
CA ARG A 242 -39.53 14.20 20.55
C ARG A 242 -40.26 15.51 20.24
N GLU A 243 -39.51 16.53 19.85
CA GLU A 243 -40.07 17.78 19.35
C GLU A 243 -40.63 17.60 17.92
N MET A 244 -41.94 17.59 17.78
CA MET A 244 -42.62 17.37 16.50
C MET A 244 -43.20 18.69 15.94
N PRO A 245 -42.41 19.50 15.19
CA PRO A 245 -42.91 20.70 14.54
C PRO A 245 -44.00 20.39 13.50
N SER A 246 -44.61 21.42 12.92
CA SER A 246 -45.64 21.22 11.90
C SER A 246 -45.09 20.43 10.71
N GLN A 247 -45.91 19.53 10.13
CA GLN A 247 -45.52 18.77 8.94
C GLN A 247 -45.09 19.69 7.77
N LYS A 248 -45.67 20.89 7.69
CA LYS A 248 -45.32 21.88 6.68
C LYS A 248 -43.85 22.32 6.81
N ASN A 249 -43.37 22.56 8.04
CA ASN A 249 -42.00 23.01 8.27
C ASN A 249 -40.98 21.97 7.78
N ASP A 250 -41.18 20.69 8.12
CA ASP A 250 -40.28 19.61 7.67
C ASP A 250 -40.36 19.43 6.14
N ASN A 251 -41.56 19.50 5.55
CA ASN A 251 -41.73 19.41 4.10
C ASN A 251 -41.04 20.57 3.35
N ASP A 252 -41.08 21.78 3.90
CA ASP A 252 -40.44 22.96 3.30
C ASP A 252 -38.90 22.81 3.31
N LEU A 253 -38.31 22.22 4.35
CA LEU A 253 -36.88 21.91 4.41
C LEU A 253 -36.45 20.85 3.38
N LEU A 254 -37.27 19.82 3.19
CA LEU A 254 -36.97 18.69 2.30
C LEU A 254 -37.30 18.95 0.83
N LYS A 255 -37.87 20.11 0.51
CA LYS A 255 -38.35 20.43 -0.84
C LYS A 255 -37.18 20.85 -1.75
N GLY A 256 -37.16 20.30 -2.95
CA GLY A 256 -36.24 20.73 -4.01
C GLY A 256 -34.79 20.27 -3.82
N LEU A 257 -34.54 19.27 -2.96
CA LEU A 257 -33.21 18.71 -2.79
C LEU A 257 -32.74 17.99 -4.08
N PRO A 258 -31.48 18.18 -4.51
CA PRO A 258 -30.89 17.47 -5.64
C PRO A 258 -30.86 15.97 -5.39
N LYS A 259 -30.71 15.17 -6.45
CA LYS A 259 -30.72 13.70 -6.38
C LYS A 259 -29.61 13.08 -7.22
N ALA A 260 -28.98 12.05 -6.69
CA ALA A 260 -28.11 11.14 -7.40
C ALA A 260 -28.66 9.70 -7.38
N LYS A 261 -28.14 8.84 -8.26
CA LYS A 261 -28.40 7.40 -8.19
C LYS A 261 -27.58 6.78 -7.07
N VAL A 262 -28.19 5.83 -6.35
CA VAL A 262 -27.54 5.11 -5.25
C VAL A 262 -27.81 3.63 -5.40
N ALA A 263 -26.77 2.83 -5.20
CA ALA A 263 -26.87 1.39 -5.03
C ALA A 263 -26.30 1.01 -3.66
N CYS A 264 -26.85 -0.05 -3.06
CA CYS A 264 -26.42 -0.57 -1.77
C CYS A 264 -26.12 -2.07 -1.87
N THR A 265 -25.10 -2.54 -1.14
CA THR A 265 -24.82 -3.97 -0.96
C THR A 265 -24.15 -4.23 0.39
N TRP A 266 -24.16 -5.49 0.84
CA TRP A 266 -23.42 -5.90 2.04
C TRP A 266 -21.97 -6.23 1.68
N ILE A 267 -21.03 -5.77 2.50
CA ILE A 267 -19.62 -6.12 2.40
C ILE A 267 -19.06 -6.62 3.75
N PRO A 268 -18.07 -7.51 3.75
CA PRO A 268 -17.30 -7.81 4.96
C PRO A 268 -16.64 -6.53 5.50
N TRP A 269 -16.64 -6.37 6.81
CA TRP A 269 -15.96 -5.26 7.48
C TRP A 269 -14.93 -5.79 8.46
N THR A 270 -14.07 -4.92 8.99
CA THR A 270 -13.07 -5.28 10.00
C THR A 270 -13.23 -4.45 11.26
N TYR A 271 -12.76 -4.97 12.39
CA TYR A 271 -12.70 -4.19 13.62
C TYR A 271 -11.72 -3.03 13.55
N SER A 272 -10.59 -3.18 12.87
CA SER A 272 -9.66 -2.06 12.64
C SER A 272 -10.37 -0.88 11.94
N ARG A 273 -11.24 -1.13 10.96
CA ARG A 273 -12.02 -0.10 10.28
C ARG A 273 -13.25 0.39 11.06
N LEU A 274 -13.70 -0.37 12.05
CA LEU A 274 -14.71 0.07 13.02
C LEU A 274 -14.13 1.08 14.03
N SER A 275 -12.80 1.20 14.10
CA SER A 275 -12.15 2.06 15.08
C SER A 275 -12.05 3.52 14.63
N TYR A 276 -11.95 4.45 15.59
CA TYR A 276 -11.71 5.87 15.28
C TYR A 276 -10.43 6.11 14.47
N GLU A 277 -9.43 5.22 14.59
CA GLU A 277 -8.15 5.33 13.88
C GLU A 277 -8.29 5.15 12.37
N SER A 278 -9.43 4.63 11.90
CA SER A 278 -9.74 4.54 10.47
C SER A 278 -10.27 5.85 9.88
N GLY A 279 -10.56 6.86 10.71
CA GLY A 279 -11.26 8.08 10.28
C GLY A 279 -12.79 7.95 10.27
N TYR A 280 -13.34 6.81 10.70
CA TYR A 280 -14.80 6.64 10.81
C TYR A 280 -15.38 7.47 11.96
N GLY A 281 -16.22 8.46 11.63
CA GLY A 281 -16.72 9.47 12.57
C GLY A 281 -17.59 8.94 13.72
N ALA A 282 -18.23 7.78 13.54
CA ALA A 282 -18.97 7.07 14.60
C ALA A 282 -18.23 5.82 15.09
N GLY A 283 -16.91 5.77 14.89
CA GLY A 283 -16.06 4.65 15.29
C GLY A 283 -15.97 4.47 16.79
N ILE A 284 -15.20 3.46 17.21
CA ILE A 284 -14.99 3.13 18.62
C ILE A 284 -13.53 2.81 18.92
N PRO A 285 -12.99 3.12 20.10
CA PRO A 285 -11.57 2.93 20.36
C PRO A 285 -11.18 1.44 20.48
N SER A 286 -12.11 0.58 20.91
CA SER A 286 -11.79 -0.77 21.40
C SER A 286 -12.77 -1.87 20.96
N PRO A 287 -12.96 -2.13 19.65
CA PRO A 287 -13.93 -3.14 19.16
C PRO A 287 -13.81 -4.53 19.79
N GLY A 288 -12.60 -5.06 19.95
CA GLY A 288 -12.37 -6.37 20.55
C GLY A 288 -12.70 -6.42 22.05
N TRP A 289 -12.45 -5.33 22.78
CA TRP A 289 -12.92 -5.18 24.15
C TRP A 289 -14.45 -5.10 24.24
N TYR A 290 -15.11 -4.37 23.33
CA TYR A 290 -16.57 -4.24 23.32
C TYR A 290 -17.26 -5.55 23.00
N GLU A 291 -16.67 -6.33 22.09
CA GLU A 291 -17.10 -7.70 21.87
C GLU A 291 -16.99 -8.55 23.14
N HIS A 292 -15.85 -8.48 23.85
CA HIS A 292 -15.68 -9.22 25.10
C HIS A 292 -16.73 -8.84 26.14
N ILE A 293 -17.02 -7.55 26.31
CA ILE A 293 -18.07 -7.07 27.23
C ILE A 293 -19.48 -7.41 26.76
N TRP A 294 -19.70 -7.54 25.45
CA TRP A 294 -20.95 -8.03 24.89
C TRP A 294 -21.17 -9.51 25.22
N GLU A 295 -20.16 -10.36 25.02
CA GLU A 295 -20.21 -11.79 25.29
C GLU A 295 -20.21 -12.11 26.80
N TYR A 296 -19.46 -11.32 27.59
CA TYR A 296 -19.26 -11.51 29.03
C TYR A 296 -19.59 -10.24 29.82
N PRO A 297 -20.86 -9.80 29.87
CA PRO A 297 -21.25 -8.54 30.49
C PRO A 297 -20.96 -8.45 32.00
N LYS A 298 -20.85 -9.59 32.66
CA LYS A 298 -20.60 -9.72 34.10
C LYS A 298 -19.13 -9.94 34.46
N ASP A 299 -18.22 -9.87 33.48
CA ASP A 299 -16.79 -10.00 33.76
C ASP A 299 -16.31 -8.85 34.66
N ASP A 300 -15.54 -9.19 35.70
CA ASP A 300 -14.95 -8.28 36.68
C ASP A 300 -13.47 -7.99 36.37
N GLY A 301 -13.04 -8.33 35.16
CA GLY A 301 -11.66 -8.30 34.71
C GLY A 301 -10.97 -9.66 34.75
N THR A 302 -11.53 -10.65 35.44
CA THR A 302 -10.90 -11.98 35.57
C THR A 302 -10.75 -12.68 34.23
N ARG A 303 -11.79 -12.70 33.39
CA ARG A 303 -11.70 -13.36 32.07
C ARG A 303 -10.79 -12.58 31.14
N TRP A 304 -10.90 -11.26 31.11
CA TRP A 304 -10.02 -10.43 30.29
C TRP A 304 -8.54 -10.64 30.63
N MET A 305 -8.18 -10.59 31.92
CA MET A 305 -6.79 -10.80 32.35
C MET A 305 -6.30 -12.23 32.05
N ALA A 306 -7.18 -13.22 32.11
CA ALA A 306 -6.85 -14.57 31.68
C ALA A 306 -6.59 -14.67 30.17
N LEU A 307 -7.32 -13.91 29.34
CA LEU A 307 -7.08 -13.81 27.89
C LEU A 307 -5.74 -13.14 27.59
N VAL A 308 -5.42 -12.03 28.27
CA VAL A 308 -4.13 -11.35 28.16
C VAL A 308 -2.98 -12.30 28.52
N ALA A 309 -3.10 -12.99 29.65
CA ALA A 309 -2.10 -13.97 30.08
C ALA A 309 -1.95 -15.14 29.11
N LYS A 310 -3.05 -15.57 28.46
CA LYS A 310 -3.00 -16.60 27.41
C LYS A 310 -2.22 -16.10 26.20
N LEU A 311 -2.50 -14.90 25.70
CA LEU A 311 -1.80 -14.29 24.58
C LEU A 311 -0.29 -14.19 24.84
N PHE A 312 0.09 -13.70 26.03
CA PHE A 312 1.50 -13.64 26.41
C PHE A 312 2.17 -15.00 26.43
N ARG A 313 1.54 -16.03 27.01
CA ARG A 313 2.09 -17.39 27.00
C ARG A 313 2.25 -17.96 25.59
N GLU A 314 1.30 -17.69 24.69
CA GLU A 314 1.39 -18.10 23.28
C GLU A 314 2.57 -17.43 22.55
N ARG A 315 2.94 -16.21 22.99
CA ARG A 315 4.12 -15.47 22.53
C ARG A 315 5.39 -15.75 23.38
N GLN A 316 5.39 -16.82 24.16
CA GLN A 316 6.50 -17.25 25.03
C GLN A 316 6.89 -16.23 26.13
N HIS A 317 5.95 -15.39 26.54
CA HIS A 317 6.08 -14.54 27.72
C HIS A 317 5.49 -15.22 28.96
N ASP A 318 6.35 -15.50 29.94
CA ASP A 318 5.96 -16.20 31.17
C ASP A 318 5.02 -15.34 32.04
N THR A 319 3.76 -15.75 32.09
CA THR A 319 2.74 -15.11 32.94
C THR A 319 2.16 -16.13 33.92
N SER A 320 2.44 -15.98 35.22
CA SER A 320 1.93 -16.87 36.26
C SER A 320 0.47 -16.56 36.62
N VAL A 321 -0.22 -17.51 37.27
CA VAL A 321 -1.58 -17.28 37.81
C VAL A 321 -1.56 -16.19 38.90
N ALA A 322 -0.47 -16.10 39.68
CA ALA A 322 -0.32 -15.08 40.70
C ALA A 322 -0.29 -13.66 40.10
N HIS A 323 0.37 -13.49 38.94
CA HIS A 323 0.35 -12.21 38.22
C HIS A 323 -1.06 -11.84 37.76
N VAL A 324 -1.84 -12.81 37.25
CA VAL A 324 -3.24 -12.57 36.84
C VAL A 324 -4.09 -12.14 38.03
N MET A 325 -3.99 -12.84 39.16
CA MET A 325 -4.74 -12.49 40.38
C MET A 325 -4.39 -11.08 40.87
N GLU A 326 -3.11 -10.73 40.86
CA GLU A 326 -2.65 -9.42 41.28
C GLU A 326 -3.08 -8.31 40.31
N ALA A 327 -3.06 -8.56 39.00
CA ALA A 327 -3.56 -7.61 38.00
C ALA A 327 -5.06 -7.35 38.15
N VAL A 328 -5.87 -8.38 38.37
CA VAL A 328 -7.31 -8.23 38.65
C VAL A 328 -7.54 -7.44 39.94
N ARG A 329 -6.79 -7.76 41.00
CA ARG A 329 -6.87 -7.05 42.29
C ARG A 329 -6.53 -5.56 42.12
N LEU A 330 -5.46 -5.26 41.38
CA LEU A 330 -5.03 -3.89 41.11
C LEU A 330 -6.06 -3.12 40.28
N ALA A 331 -6.58 -3.71 39.19
CA ALA A 331 -7.62 -3.09 38.38
C ALA A 331 -8.87 -2.73 39.19
N ASN A 332 -9.33 -3.63 40.07
CA ASN A 332 -10.47 -3.36 40.95
C ASN A 332 -10.17 -2.29 42.01
N ALA A 333 -8.93 -2.23 42.51
CA ALA A 333 -8.49 -1.16 43.41
C ALA A 333 -8.47 0.21 42.71
N LEU A 334 -7.98 0.27 41.47
CA LEU A 334 -8.00 1.48 40.65
C LEU A 334 -9.43 1.95 40.37
N ALA A 335 -10.32 1.03 39.99
CA ALA A 335 -11.73 1.33 39.78
C ALA A 335 -12.38 1.91 41.05
N SER A 336 -12.08 1.31 42.22
CA SER A 336 -12.58 1.79 43.51
C SER A 336 -12.06 3.18 43.86
N LEU A 337 -10.77 3.47 43.60
CA LEU A 337 -10.18 4.79 43.81
C LEU A 337 -10.82 5.86 42.91
N ARG A 338 -11.21 5.47 41.70
CA ARG A 338 -11.91 6.32 40.72
C ARG A 338 -13.43 6.35 40.92
N GLN A 339 -13.94 5.69 41.96
CA GLN A 339 -15.37 5.60 42.29
C GLN A 339 -16.23 4.92 41.20
N TYR A 340 -15.62 4.06 40.40
CA TYR A 340 -16.33 3.23 39.44
C TYR A 340 -16.87 1.95 40.08
N SER A 341 -18.02 1.48 39.57
CA SER A 341 -18.66 0.25 40.04
C SER A 341 -17.92 -1.03 39.64
N ARG A 342 -17.05 -0.95 38.64
CA ARG A 342 -16.21 -2.04 38.11
C ARG A 342 -15.04 -1.48 37.29
N PRO A 343 -13.95 -2.24 37.08
CA PRO A 343 -12.88 -1.84 36.18
C PRO A 343 -13.35 -1.79 34.72
N GLY A 344 -12.98 -0.71 34.03
CA GLY A 344 -13.04 -0.59 32.58
C GLY A 344 -11.74 -1.04 31.93
N LEU A 345 -11.61 -0.81 30.62
CA LEU A 345 -10.41 -1.18 29.88
C LEU A 345 -9.16 -0.43 30.37
N GLU A 346 -9.30 0.82 30.80
CA GLU A 346 -8.18 1.62 31.28
C GLU A 346 -7.57 1.03 32.56
N GLU A 347 -8.40 0.73 33.57
CA GLU A 347 -7.90 0.11 34.81
C GLU A 347 -7.24 -1.24 34.53
N LEU A 348 -7.80 -2.01 33.58
CA LEU A 348 -7.24 -3.28 33.16
C LEU A 348 -5.90 -3.09 32.43
N ASN A 349 -5.77 -2.09 31.57
CA ASN A 349 -4.53 -1.80 30.86
C ASN A 349 -3.43 -1.29 31.81
N GLU A 350 -3.75 -0.41 32.76
CA GLU A 350 -2.80 0.07 33.76
C GLU A 350 -2.32 -1.08 34.67
N ALA A 351 -3.23 -1.95 35.09
CA ALA A 351 -2.87 -3.12 35.87
C ALA A 351 -2.04 -4.12 35.06
N THR A 352 -2.35 -4.30 33.77
CA THR A 352 -1.58 -5.14 32.85
C THR A 352 -0.16 -4.59 32.66
N LEU A 353 -0.03 -3.30 32.37
CA LEU A 353 1.26 -2.63 32.22
C LEU A 353 2.11 -2.81 33.48
N SER A 354 1.51 -2.59 34.65
CA SER A 354 2.21 -2.64 35.94
C SER A 354 2.64 -4.05 36.35
N VAL A 355 1.74 -5.04 36.21
CA VAL A 355 1.92 -6.38 36.78
C VAL A 355 2.39 -7.40 35.75
N LEU A 356 1.88 -7.33 34.52
CA LEU A 356 2.18 -8.31 33.47
C LEU A 356 3.33 -7.87 32.57
N CYS A 357 3.48 -6.56 32.36
CA CYS A 357 4.54 -6.00 31.52
C CYS A 357 5.71 -5.37 32.32
N ASN A 358 5.66 -5.36 33.65
CA ASN A 358 6.66 -4.74 34.53
C ASN A 358 6.98 -3.26 34.18
N GLY A 359 5.98 -2.51 33.69
CA GLY A 359 6.11 -1.11 33.27
C GLY A 359 6.56 -0.91 31.83
N GLU A 360 6.88 -1.97 31.08
CA GLU A 360 7.34 -1.86 29.68
C GLU A 360 6.17 -1.78 28.70
N PRO A 361 6.07 -0.72 27.87
CA PRO A 361 4.90 -0.49 27.01
C PRO A 361 4.85 -1.40 25.78
N ILE A 362 5.94 -2.07 25.41
CA ILE A 362 6.03 -2.90 24.18
C ILE A 362 4.98 -4.02 24.21
N GLY A 363 4.79 -4.68 25.35
CA GLY A 363 3.78 -5.74 25.50
C GLY A 363 2.35 -5.25 25.28
N MET A 364 2.08 -3.97 25.54
CA MET A 364 0.76 -3.37 25.33
C MET A 364 0.41 -3.22 23.84
N GLN A 365 1.39 -3.06 22.95
CA GLN A 365 1.13 -3.01 21.50
C GLN A 365 0.57 -4.33 20.99
N LEU A 366 1.16 -5.45 21.43
CA LEU A 366 0.65 -6.79 21.12
C LEU A 366 -0.79 -6.99 21.63
N ILE A 367 -1.09 -6.56 22.86
CA ILE A 367 -2.46 -6.64 23.42
C ILE A 367 -3.41 -5.75 22.63
N ARG A 368 -2.96 -4.56 22.23
CA ARG A 368 -3.74 -3.62 21.44
C ARG A 368 -4.20 -4.26 20.14
N ASP A 369 -3.27 -4.82 19.37
CA ASP A 369 -3.54 -5.36 18.04
C ASP A 369 -4.37 -6.66 18.12
N GLU A 370 -4.02 -7.56 19.03
CA GLU A 370 -4.60 -8.91 19.08
C GLU A 370 -5.92 -8.99 19.86
N LEU A 371 -6.12 -8.13 20.88
CA LEU A 371 -7.27 -8.22 21.79
C LEU A 371 -8.13 -6.95 21.83
N ILE A 372 -7.54 -5.76 21.95
CA ILE A 372 -8.30 -4.50 22.13
C ILE A 372 -8.99 -4.09 20.83
N VAL A 373 -8.22 -4.00 19.74
CA VAL A 373 -8.76 -3.78 18.39
C VAL A 373 -9.21 -5.12 17.81
N ARG A 374 -8.35 -6.15 17.93
CA ARG A 374 -8.55 -7.52 17.46
C ARG A 374 -8.64 -7.62 15.93
N ASN A 375 -7.84 -8.49 15.33
CA ASN A 375 -7.85 -8.76 13.90
C ASN A 375 -9.06 -9.61 13.46
N ARG A 376 -10.26 -9.04 13.51
CA ARG A 376 -11.51 -9.70 13.12
C ARG A 376 -12.09 -9.11 11.84
N ILE A 377 -12.55 -10.01 10.96
CA ILE A 377 -13.30 -9.71 9.75
C ILE A 377 -14.63 -10.47 9.79
N GLY A 378 -15.70 -9.87 9.28
CA GLY A 378 -16.99 -10.55 9.13
C GLY A 378 -17.10 -11.37 7.85
N ALA A 379 -18.29 -11.91 7.60
CA ALA A 379 -18.59 -12.69 6.41
C ALA A 379 -19.94 -12.28 5.82
N VAL A 380 -20.05 -12.39 4.50
CA VAL A 380 -21.25 -12.06 3.72
C VAL A 380 -21.61 -13.29 2.87
N PRO A 381 -22.91 -13.65 2.76
CA PRO A 381 -23.37 -14.73 1.89
C PRO A 381 -23.05 -14.49 0.42
N THR A 382 -22.80 -15.55 -0.34
CA THR A 382 -22.50 -15.45 -1.79
C THR A 382 -23.73 -15.11 -2.64
N GLU A 383 -24.93 -15.27 -2.09
CA GLU A 383 -26.22 -15.04 -2.75
C GLU A 383 -26.65 -13.57 -2.72
N ILE A 384 -25.99 -12.74 -1.92
CA ILE A 384 -26.31 -11.31 -1.85
C ILE A 384 -26.02 -10.66 -3.20
N PRO A 385 -26.94 -9.84 -3.74
CA PRO A 385 -26.70 -9.10 -4.97
C PRO A 385 -25.41 -8.29 -4.91
N ALA A 386 -24.46 -8.64 -5.76
CA ALA A 386 -23.17 -7.99 -5.91
C ALA A 386 -22.87 -7.75 -7.40
N PRO A 387 -22.09 -6.70 -7.73
CA PRO A 387 -21.63 -6.50 -9.10
C PRO A 387 -20.88 -7.73 -9.65
N PRO A 388 -20.98 -8.01 -10.97
CA PRO A 388 -20.46 -9.26 -11.55
C PRO A 388 -18.98 -9.54 -11.25
N LEU A 389 -18.11 -8.52 -11.35
CA LEU A 389 -16.68 -8.66 -11.05
C LEU A 389 -16.44 -9.05 -9.58
N HIS A 390 -17.21 -8.48 -8.65
CA HIS A 390 -17.13 -8.83 -7.23
C HIS A 390 -17.52 -10.30 -7.00
N ALA A 391 -18.62 -10.75 -7.62
CA ALA A 391 -19.04 -12.14 -7.54
C ALA A 391 -17.97 -13.11 -8.10
N ASP A 392 -17.29 -12.74 -9.18
CA ASP A 392 -16.19 -13.53 -9.74
C ASP A 392 -14.97 -13.62 -8.82
N ILE A 393 -14.60 -12.51 -8.17
CA ILE A 393 -13.51 -12.47 -7.17
C ILE A 393 -13.83 -13.39 -5.99
N LEU A 394 -15.02 -13.31 -5.41
CA LEU A 394 -15.44 -14.17 -4.29
C LEU A 394 -15.39 -15.66 -4.67
N ARG A 395 -15.83 -15.99 -5.89
CA ARG A 395 -15.75 -17.34 -6.45
C ARG A 395 -14.30 -17.83 -6.55
N LEU A 396 -13.39 -16.99 -7.06
CA LEU A 396 -11.96 -17.30 -7.19
C LEU A 396 -11.27 -17.43 -5.83
N GLN A 397 -11.57 -16.56 -4.86
CA GLN A 397 -11.07 -16.66 -3.49
C GLN A 397 -11.41 -18.02 -2.85
N LYS A 398 -12.66 -18.47 -3.01
CA LYS A 398 -13.13 -19.76 -2.51
C LYS A 398 -12.46 -20.93 -3.23
N LYS A 399 -12.36 -20.88 -4.57
CA LYS A 399 -11.67 -21.90 -5.39
C LYS A 399 -10.21 -22.04 -4.97
N LEU A 400 -9.50 -20.92 -4.84
CA LEU A 400 -8.05 -20.87 -4.61
C LEU A 400 -7.66 -20.96 -3.13
N ARG A 401 -8.63 -21.00 -2.22
CA ARG A 401 -8.44 -21.00 -0.76
C ARG A 401 -7.58 -19.83 -0.29
N LEU A 402 -7.89 -18.65 -0.83
CA LEU A 402 -7.33 -17.37 -0.41
C LEU A 402 -8.43 -16.62 0.36
N PRO A 403 -8.64 -16.88 1.66
CA PRO A 403 -9.64 -16.17 2.45
C PRO A 403 -9.23 -14.71 2.65
N ALA A 404 -10.21 -13.82 2.66
CA ALA A 404 -10.02 -12.46 3.16
C ALA A 404 -9.74 -12.51 4.68
N THR A 405 -8.60 -11.95 5.10
CA THR A 405 -8.19 -11.89 6.52
C THR A 405 -7.90 -10.45 6.90
N ALA A 406 -8.30 -10.05 8.12
CA ALA A 406 -7.98 -8.73 8.66
C ALA A 406 -6.48 -8.58 8.99
N ASP A 407 -5.83 -9.69 9.38
CA ASP A 407 -4.38 -9.73 9.64
C ASP A 407 -3.58 -10.08 8.37
N PHE A 408 -2.29 -9.76 8.41
CA PHE A 408 -1.32 -10.18 7.41
C PHE A 408 -1.17 -11.69 7.40
N LYS A 409 -1.23 -12.25 6.20
CA LYS A 409 -0.96 -13.64 5.97
C LYS A 409 0.07 -13.83 4.88
N ASP A 410 1.17 -14.48 5.25
CA ASP A 410 2.25 -14.81 4.34
C ASP A 410 1.95 -16.12 3.58
N TYR A 411 2.13 -16.06 2.27
CA TYR A 411 1.96 -17.18 1.34
C TYR A 411 3.24 -17.39 0.55
N SER A 412 3.85 -18.57 0.71
CA SER A 412 4.96 -19.04 -0.12
C SER A 412 4.40 -19.89 -1.26
N LEU A 413 4.27 -19.32 -2.46
CA LEU A 413 3.74 -20.01 -3.64
C LEU A 413 4.88 -20.71 -4.39
N ASP A 414 4.73 -22.01 -4.69
CA ASP A 414 5.64 -22.76 -5.57
C ASP A 414 5.01 -22.89 -6.96
N LEU A 415 5.52 -22.11 -7.93
CA LEU A 415 4.93 -21.97 -9.26
C LEU A 415 4.91 -23.25 -10.10
N ARG A 416 5.57 -24.33 -9.64
CA ARG A 416 5.51 -25.66 -10.28
C ARG A 416 4.24 -26.43 -9.91
N LYS A 417 3.52 -25.99 -8.87
CA LYS A 417 2.25 -26.58 -8.46
C LYS A 417 1.12 -25.78 -9.09
N GLU A 418 0.21 -26.47 -9.77
CA GLU A 418 -0.92 -25.87 -10.49
C GLU A 418 -1.75 -24.91 -9.62
N THR A 419 -2.08 -25.28 -8.38
CA THR A 419 -2.84 -24.41 -7.48
C THR A 419 -2.08 -23.15 -7.06
N ASP A 420 -0.77 -23.24 -6.82
CA ASP A 420 0.03 -22.07 -6.43
C ASP A 420 0.29 -21.15 -7.63
N LEU A 421 0.38 -21.73 -8.84
CA LEU A 421 0.39 -20.99 -10.08
C LEU A 421 -0.93 -20.23 -10.28
N GLU A 422 -2.10 -20.89 -10.16
CA GLU A 422 -3.41 -20.22 -10.25
C GLU A 422 -3.57 -19.09 -9.23
N ARG A 423 -3.07 -19.27 -7.99
CA ARG A 423 -3.05 -18.21 -6.96
C ARG A 423 -2.23 -17.01 -7.40
N SER A 424 -1.03 -17.25 -7.91
CA SER A 424 -0.15 -16.18 -8.37
C SER A 424 -0.76 -15.43 -9.55
N ILE A 425 -1.30 -16.14 -10.56
CA ILE A 425 -1.99 -15.53 -11.70
C ILE A 425 -3.11 -14.60 -11.23
N PHE A 426 -3.95 -15.08 -10.32
CA PHE A 426 -5.05 -14.30 -9.77
C PHE A 426 -4.57 -13.04 -9.04
N LEU A 427 -3.56 -13.14 -8.18
CA LEU A 427 -3.01 -11.99 -7.45
C LEU A 427 -2.37 -10.95 -8.38
N HIS A 428 -1.64 -11.40 -9.41
CA HIS A 428 -1.07 -10.49 -10.41
C HIS A 428 -2.14 -9.80 -11.26
N ARG A 429 -3.24 -10.49 -11.60
CA ARG A 429 -4.38 -9.86 -12.30
C ARG A 429 -5.02 -8.76 -11.44
N LEU A 430 -5.19 -8.99 -10.14
CA LEU A 430 -5.70 -7.97 -9.22
C LEU A 430 -4.75 -6.77 -9.14
N LEU A 431 -3.43 -6.99 -8.99
CA LEU A 431 -2.45 -5.90 -9.00
C LEU A 431 -2.47 -5.08 -10.30
N LEU A 432 -2.57 -5.74 -11.45
CA LEU A 432 -2.67 -5.06 -12.75
C LEU A 432 -3.93 -4.20 -12.87
N LEU A 433 -5.05 -4.64 -12.28
CA LEU A 433 -6.28 -3.86 -12.18
C LEU A 433 -6.17 -2.68 -11.20
N GLY A 434 -5.11 -2.61 -10.39
CA GLY A 434 -4.96 -1.64 -9.30
C GLY A 434 -5.66 -2.07 -8.01
N ILE A 435 -6.11 -3.32 -7.90
CA ILE A 435 -6.72 -3.89 -6.68
C ILE A 435 -5.59 -4.46 -5.81
N ASN A 436 -5.10 -3.66 -4.87
CA ASN A 436 -3.89 -3.91 -4.10
C ASN A 436 -4.10 -4.84 -2.89
N TRP A 437 -4.62 -6.05 -3.13
CA TRP A 437 -4.86 -7.01 -2.04
C TRP A 437 -3.58 -7.65 -1.47
N GLY A 438 -2.50 -7.72 -2.26
CA GLY A 438 -1.27 -8.40 -1.87
C GLY A 438 -0.02 -7.68 -2.32
N THR A 439 1.04 -7.77 -1.51
CA THR A 439 2.37 -7.28 -1.88
C THR A 439 3.35 -8.44 -1.98
N THR A 440 4.25 -8.37 -2.95
CA THR A 440 5.36 -9.29 -3.09
C THR A 440 6.56 -8.78 -2.30
N TYR A 441 7.36 -9.68 -1.74
CA TYR A 441 8.63 -9.33 -1.09
C TYR A 441 9.70 -10.38 -1.37
N GLU A 442 10.95 -9.94 -1.45
CA GLU A 442 12.08 -10.84 -1.67
C GLU A 442 12.55 -11.47 -0.35
N THR A 443 12.75 -12.78 -0.36
CA THR A 443 13.42 -13.51 0.73
C THR A 443 14.71 -14.12 0.19
N GLY A 444 15.79 -14.08 0.96
CA GLY A 444 17.11 -14.57 0.53
C GLY A 444 17.10 -16.01 0.00
N GLY A 445 17.05 -16.17 -1.31
CA GLY A 445 17.08 -17.46 -2.00
C GLY A 445 17.16 -17.27 -3.52
N LYS A 446 18.04 -18.02 -4.19
CA LYS A 446 18.33 -17.87 -5.64
C LYS A 446 17.31 -18.55 -6.58
N GLY A 447 16.09 -18.86 -6.11
CA GLY A 447 15.12 -19.65 -6.87
C GLY A 447 14.03 -18.79 -7.53
N THR A 448 13.90 -18.83 -8.85
CA THR A 448 12.88 -18.10 -9.64
C THR A 448 11.48 -18.74 -9.63
N PHE A 449 11.33 -19.90 -8.96
CA PHE A 449 10.07 -20.65 -8.93
C PHE A 449 9.25 -20.43 -7.65
N LYS A 450 9.73 -19.59 -6.73
CA LYS A 450 9.01 -19.26 -5.49
C LYS A 450 8.64 -17.78 -5.50
N GLU A 451 7.41 -17.51 -5.10
CA GLU A 451 6.94 -16.16 -4.82
C GLU A 451 6.49 -16.09 -3.36
N GLN A 452 6.90 -15.01 -2.69
CA GLN A 452 6.41 -14.70 -1.34
C GLN A 452 5.43 -13.54 -1.45
N TRP A 453 4.24 -13.77 -0.92
CA TRP A 453 3.14 -12.84 -0.93
C TRP A 453 2.70 -12.57 0.50
N ARG A 454 2.46 -11.30 0.82
CA ARG A 454 1.78 -10.89 2.04
C ARG A 454 0.42 -10.32 1.67
N LEU A 455 -0.64 -10.97 2.15
CA LEU A 455 -2.02 -10.59 1.86
C LEU A 455 -2.67 -10.01 3.12
N GLN A 456 -3.45 -8.93 2.94
CA GLN A 456 -4.33 -8.37 3.98
C GLN A 456 -5.55 -7.78 3.29
N TRP A 457 -6.74 -8.19 3.73
CA TRP A 457 -7.97 -7.62 3.17
C TRP A 457 -8.30 -6.30 3.84
N SER A 458 -8.55 -5.27 3.04
CA SER A 458 -9.09 -4.00 3.49
C SER A 458 -10.46 -3.76 2.86
N PRO A 459 -11.43 -3.15 3.58
CA PRO A 459 -12.75 -2.88 3.00
C PRO A 459 -12.74 -1.92 1.80
N GLU A 460 -11.73 -1.06 1.66
CA GLU A 460 -11.58 -0.16 0.51
C GLU A 460 -11.44 -0.93 -0.81
N LEU A 461 -10.88 -2.14 -0.76
CA LEU A 461 -10.82 -3.03 -1.93
C LEU A 461 -12.21 -3.31 -2.51
N SER A 462 -13.28 -3.26 -1.72
CA SER A 462 -14.65 -3.40 -2.24
C SER A 462 -15.06 -2.22 -3.14
N ILE A 463 -14.58 -1.00 -2.88
CA ILE A 463 -14.81 0.15 -3.78
C ILE A 463 -14.00 -0.04 -5.06
N ASP A 464 -12.71 -0.37 -4.94
CA ASP A 464 -11.84 -0.59 -6.10
C ASP A 464 -12.42 -1.67 -7.03
N ILE A 465 -12.91 -2.77 -6.46
CA ILE A 465 -13.55 -3.85 -7.22
C ILE A 465 -14.78 -3.36 -7.99
N ILE A 466 -15.62 -2.51 -7.39
CA ILE A 466 -16.81 -1.98 -8.06
C ILE A 466 -16.41 -1.02 -9.18
N GLU A 467 -15.44 -0.14 -8.94
CA GLU A 467 -14.91 0.77 -9.95
C GLU A 467 -14.32 0.01 -11.14
N LYS A 468 -13.52 -1.04 -10.88
CA LYS A 468 -12.94 -1.87 -11.94
C LYS A 468 -13.95 -2.77 -12.65
N GLY A 469 -15.18 -2.88 -12.15
CA GLY A 469 -16.28 -3.58 -12.80
C GLY A 469 -16.62 -3.03 -14.20
N ASN A 470 -16.30 -1.76 -14.47
CA ASN A 470 -16.48 -1.16 -15.81
C ASN A 470 -15.61 -1.81 -16.90
N TRP A 471 -14.53 -2.51 -16.52
CA TRP A 471 -13.62 -3.16 -17.47
C TRP A 471 -14.04 -4.57 -17.88
N GLY A 472 -14.94 -5.23 -17.14
CA GLY A 472 -15.38 -6.59 -17.45
C GLY A 472 -16.09 -7.26 -16.29
N ASN A 473 -16.79 -8.36 -16.59
CA ASN A 473 -17.56 -9.11 -15.59
C ASN A 473 -16.73 -10.17 -14.86
N THR A 474 -15.55 -10.51 -15.38
CA THR A 474 -14.61 -11.46 -14.78
C THR A 474 -13.26 -10.81 -14.57
N VAL A 475 -12.47 -11.32 -13.62
CA VAL A 475 -11.13 -10.78 -13.33
C VAL A 475 -10.23 -10.85 -14.56
N GLU A 476 -10.32 -11.92 -15.33
CA GLU A 476 -9.56 -12.08 -16.57
C GLU A 476 -9.92 -11.03 -17.62
N GLU A 477 -11.21 -10.89 -17.93
CA GLU A 477 -11.73 -9.94 -18.92
C GLU A 477 -11.41 -8.50 -18.50
N ALA A 478 -11.69 -8.15 -17.24
CA ALA A 478 -11.43 -6.81 -16.72
C ALA A 478 -9.94 -6.46 -16.81
N THR A 479 -9.06 -7.36 -16.39
CA THR A 479 -7.61 -7.12 -16.47
C THR A 479 -7.17 -6.99 -17.93
N ALA A 480 -7.67 -7.84 -18.82
CA ALA A 480 -7.30 -7.81 -20.23
C ALA A 480 -7.69 -6.49 -20.91
N ASN A 481 -8.92 -6.02 -20.67
CA ASN A 481 -9.40 -4.75 -21.21
C ASN A 481 -8.67 -3.55 -20.61
N TYR A 482 -8.42 -3.57 -19.30
CA TYR A 482 -7.67 -2.51 -18.61
C TYR A 482 -6.24 -2.36 -19.14
N VAL A 483 -5.50 -3.47 -19.23
CA VAL A 483 -4.12 -3.45 -19.72
C VAL A 483 -4.06 -3.10 -21.21
N THR A 484 -5.06 -3.53 -22.00
CA THR A 484 -5.21 -3.14 -23.41
C THR A 484 -5.35 -1.63 -23.56
N ASP A 485 -6.22 -1.01 -22.77
CA ASP A 485 -6.42 0.44 -22.80
C ASP A 485 -5.15 1.20 -22.36
N LYS A 486 -4.52 0.77 -21.26
CA LYS A 486 -3.23 1.32 -20.81
C LYS A 486 -2.13 1.21 -21.85
N THR A 487 -2.06 0.10 -22.57
CA THR A 487 -1.07 -0.11 -23.64
C THR A 487 -1.32 0.84 -24.82
N ARG A 488 -2.58 1.15 -25.15
CA ARG A 488 -2.92 2.10 -26.22
C ARG A 488 -2.63 3.56 -25.85
N GLN A 489 -2.73 3.89 -24.56
CA GLN A 489 -2.49 5.24 -24.05
C GLN A 489 -1.02 5.50 -23.71
N ALA A 490 -0.22 4.44 -23.56
CA ALA A 490 1.19 4.56 -23.23
C ALA A 490 1.94 5.39 -24.28
N ALA A 491 2.67 6.41 -23.81
CA ALA A 491 3.38 7.36 -24.67
C ALA A 491 4.85 6.99 -24.85
N SER A 492 5.38 6.07 -24.03
CA SER A 492 6.79 5.70 -24.03
C SER A 492 7.01 4.19 -24.14
N LEU A 493 8.14 3.82 -24.75
CA LEU A 493 8.58 2.43 -24.84
C LEU A 493 8.79 1.81 -23.44
N ASN A 494 9.30 2.59 -22.49
CA ASN A 494 9.55 2.15 -21.11
C ASN A 494 8.24 1.77 -20.39
N GLU A 495 7.19 2.57 -20.52
CA GLU A 495 5.85 2.25 -19.98
C GLU A 495 5.32 0.91 -20.52
N VAL A 496 5.40 0.72 -21.84
CA VAL A 496 4.90 -0.52 -22.48
C VAL A 496 5.74 -1.74 -22.06
N CYS A 497 7.06 -1.61 -21.90
CA CYS A 497 7.90 -2.68 -21.40
C CYS A 497 7.60 -3.04 -19.93
N ARG A 498 7.32 -2.06 -19.07
CA ARG A 498 6.88 -2.33 -17.68
C ARG A 498 5.52 -3.02 -17.65
N LEU A 499 4.60 -2.65 -18.53
CA LEU A 499 3.33 -3.36 -18.68
C LEU A 499 3.54 -4.80 -19.13
N LEU A 500 4.49 -5.07 -20.03
CA LEU A 500 4.85 -6.44 -20.43
C LEU A 500 5.35 -7.24 -19.23
N GLU A 501 6.29 -6.71 -18.45
CA GLU A 501 6.83 -7.35 -17.25
C GLU A 501 5.73 -7.70 -16.24
N ALA A 502 4.77 -6.78 -16.02
CA ALA A 502 3.67 -6.99 -15.10
C ALA A 502 2.58 -7.93 -15.66
N ALA A 503 2.36 -7.95 -16.97
CA ALA A 503 1.35 -8.78 -17.63
C ALA A 503 1.76 -10.26 -17.75
N ILE A 504 3.06 -10.54 -17.82
CA ILE A 504 3.59 -11.90 -17.97
C ILE A 504 3.13 -12.84 -16.84
N PRO A 505 3.28 -12.48 -15.54
CA PRO A 505 2.75 -13.29 -14.45
C PRO A 505 1.21 -13.41 -14.44
N ALA A 506 0.48 -12.49 -15.04
CA ALA A 506 -0.99 -12.52 -15.08
C ALA A 506 -1.56 -13.50 -16.13
N GLU A 507 -0.72 -14.15 -16.93
CA GLU A 507 -1.10 -15.11 -17.98
C GLU A 507 -2.28 -14.61 -18.84
N LEU A 508 -2.02 -13.56 -19.63
CA LEU A 508 -2.98 -12.97 -20.58
C LEU A 508 -2.41 -13.03 -22.01
N PRO A 509 -2.43 -14.19 -22.70
CA PRO A 509 -1.69 -14.40 -23.95
C PRO A 509 -2.02 -13.39 -25.06
N ALA A 510 -3.30 -13.14 -25.31
CA ALA A 510 -3.73 -12.20 -26.35
C ALA A 510 -3.30 -10.75 -26.06
N VAL A 511 -3.22 -10.37 -24.78
CA VAL A 511 -2.75 -9.04 -24.36
C VAL A 511 -1.24 -8.95 -24.47
N ILE A 512 -0.52 -10.01 -24.10
CA ILE A 512 0.94 -10.11 -24.27
C ILE A 512 1.31 -9.92 -25.74
N ASP A 513 0.63 -10.60 -26.67
CA ASP A 513 0.85 -10.45 -28.11
C ASP A 513 0.63 -9.00 -28.56
N MET A 514 -0.45 -8.35 -28.10
CA MET A 514 -0.70 -6.93 -28.37
C MET A 514 0.43 -6.04 -27.84
N ILE A 515 0.87 -6.23 -26.61
CA ILE A 515 1.95 -5.44 -25.99
C ILE A 515 3.25 -5.62 -26.79
N ILE A 516 3.58 -6.85 -27.17
CA ILE A 516 4.73 -7.19 -28.03
C ILE A 516 4.66 -6.46 -29.37
N HIS A 517 3.48 -6.40 -30.00
CA HIS A 517 3.28 -5.61 -31.22
C HIS A 517 3.42 -4.09 -30.99
N ALA A 518 2.93 -3.57 -29.87
CA ALA A 518 3.09 -2.16 -29.51
C ALA A 518 4.57 -1.79 -29.29
N ILE A 519 5.32 -2.63 -28.58
CA ILE A 519 6.77 -2.49 -28.38
C ILE A 519 7.49 -2.46 -29.73
N ASN A 520 7.16 -3.39 -30.64
CA ASN A 520 7.77 -3.42 -31.98
C ASN A 520 7.53 -2.13 -32.77
N ASN A 521 6.29 -1.61 -32.75
CA ASN A 521 5.93 -0.40 -33.45
C ASN A 521 6.61 0.83 -32.86
N LEU A 522 6.61 0.97 -31.53
CA LEU A 522 7.28 2.07 -30.82
C LEU A 522 8.79 2.03 -31.03
N ALA A 523 9.41 0.85 -30.95
CA ALA A 523 10.84 0.70 -31.21
C ALA A 523 11.22 0.95 -32.67
N ALA A 524 10.30 0.72 -33.63
CA ALA A 524 10.49 1.07 -35.04
C ALA A 524 10.30 2.55 -35.34
N ALA A 525 9.43 3.23 -34.59
CA ALA A 525 9.21 4.66 -34.70
C ALA A 525 10.23 5.49 -33.90
N SER A 526 10.85 4.91 -32.87
CA SER A 526 11.83 5.61 -32.03
C SER A 526 13.18 5.75 -32.73
N GLY A 527 13.60 7.00 -32.93
CA GLY A 527 14.97 7.34 -33.33
C GLY A 527 15.91 7.53 -32.14
N ASP A 528 15.41 7.47 -30.91
CA ASP A 528 16.19 7.71 -29.70
C ASP A 528 16.82 6.41 -29.18
N VAL A 529 18.13 6.30 -29.34
CA VAL A 529 18.89 5.13 -28.90
C VAL A 529 18.88 4.95 -27.38
N LEU A 530 18.73 6.03 -26.60
CA LEU A 530 18.72 5.98 -25.14
C LEU A 530 17.50 5.21 -24.64
N GLN A 531 16.32 5.52 -25.20
CA GLN A 531 15.07 4.82 -24.88
C GLN A 531 15.15 3.32 -25.23
N LEU A 532 15.83 2.97 -26.33
CA LEU A 532 16.05 1.57 -26.68
C LEU A 532 16.97 0.88 -25.65
N MET A 533 18.06 1.53 -25.25
CA MET A 533 19.00 0.97 -24.26
C MET A 533 18.37 0.78 -22.88
N GLU A 534 17.46 1.65 -22.46
CA GLU A 534 16.76 1.56 -21.18
C GLU A 534 15.93 0.28 -21.01
N VAL A 535 15.33 -0.22 -22.10
CA VAL A 535 14.40 -1.36 -22.03
C VAL A 535 15.04 -2.72 -22.25
N ILE A 536 16.24 -2.78 -22.83
CA ILE A 536 16.93 -4.06 -23.10
C ILE A 536 17.13 -4.90 -21.82
N PRO A 537 17.62 -4.37 -20.69
CA PRO A 537 17.85 -5.19 -19.49
C PRO A 537 16.60 -5.93 -19.01
N SER A 538 15.44 -5.26 -19.09
CA SER A 538 14.12 -5.80 -18.78
C SER A 538 13.73 -6.95 -19.72
N LEU A 539 13.85 -6.74 -21.03
CA LEU A 539 13.53 -7.76 -22.04
C LEU A 539 14.47 -8.98 -21.95
N VAL A 540 15.76 -8.76 -21.67
CA VAL A 540 16.73 -9.85 -21.45
C VAL A 540 16.37 -10.66 -20.21
N ARG A 541 15.94 -10.03 -19.11
CA ARG A 541 15.50 -10.75 -17.91
C ARG A 541 14.29 -11.62 -18.21
N ILE A 542 13.32 -11.10 -18.95
CA ILE A 542 12.14 -11.86 -19.38
C ILE A 542 12.54 -13.08 -20.23
N SER A 543 13.40 -12.87 -21.25
CA SER A 543 13.87 -13.94 -22.14
C SER A 543 14.65 -15.01 -21.38
N ARG A 544 15.65 -14.61 -20.58
CA ARG A 544 16.60 -15.54 -19.96
C ARG A 544 16.01 -16.31 -18.78
N TYR A 545 15.25 -15.63 -17.94
CA TYR A 545 14.63 -16.22 -16.76
C TYR A 545 13.19 -16.65 -17.04
N GLY A 546 12.91 -16.99 -18.32
CA GLY A 546 11.64 -17.51 -18.82
C GLY A 546 10.89 -18.23 -17.72
N ASN A 547 9.74 -17.67 -17.37
CA ASN A 547 9.00 -18.12 -16.21
C ASN A 547 8.59 -19.60 -16.38
N VAL A 548 8.21 -20.24 -15.28
CA VAL A 548 7.59 -21.59 -15.28
C VAL A 548 6.28 -21.61 -16.12
N ARG A 549 5.83 -20.46 -16.65
CA ARG A 549 4.50 -20.18 -17.21
C ARG A 549 4.46 -20.21 -18.73
N LYS A 550 5.50 -20.73 -19.40
CA LYS A 550 5.54 -20.94 -20.85
C LYS A 550 5.23 -19.66 -21.66
N THR A 551 5.59 -18.48 -21.14
CA THR A 551 5.63 -17.28 -22.00
C THR A 551 6.62 -17.56 -23.11
N ASP A 552 6.21 -17.33 -24.36
CA ASP A 552 6.98 -17.72 -25.54
C ASP A 552 8.23 -16.81 -25.63
N ALA A 553 9.30 -17.20 -24.92
CA ALA A 553 10.57 -16.46 -24.86
C ALA A 553 11.10 -16.12 -26.27
N ALA A 554 10.76 -16.97 -27.25
CA ALA A 554 11.04 -16.75 -28.66
C ALA A 554 10.46 -15.43 -29.22
N LEU A 555 9.28 -15.00 -28.76
CA LEU A 555 8.67 -13.74 -29.21
C LEU A 555 9.43 -12.52 -28.66
N VAL A 556 9.91 -12.60 -27.42
CA VAL A 556 10.69 -11.52 -26.78
C VAL A 556 12.11 -11.45 -27.35
N ASP A 557 12.70 -12.61 -27.67
CA ASP A 557 14.03 -12.73 -28.29
C ASP A 557 14.11 -11.96 -29.61
N GLY A 558 13.13 -12.16 -30.50
CA GLY A 558 13.13 -11.50 -31.82
C GLY A 558 13.15 -9.98 -31.73
N ILE A 559 12.37 -9.42 -30.80
CA ILE A 559 12.34 -7.97 -30.55
C ILE A 559 13.66 -7.49 -29.97
N THR A 560 14.14 -8.20 -28.93
CA THR A 560 15.39 -7.87 -28.24
C THR A 560 16.54 -7.82 -29.23
N TYR A 561 16.67 -8.82 -30.11
CA TYR A 561 17.75 -8.90 -31.09
C TYR A 561 17.69 -7.74 -32.10
N SER A 562 16.49 -7.46 -32.64
CA SER A 562 16.26 -6.34 -33.55
C SER A 562 16.60 -4.98 -32.91
N MET A 563 16.26 -4.78 -31.64
CA MET A 563 16.60 -3.56 -30.90
C MET A 563 18.11 -3.44 -30.64
N VAL A 564 18.76 -4.53 -30.24
CA VAL A 564 20.22 -4.55 -30.02
C VAL A 564 20.95 -4.18 -31.32
N ASP A 565 20.53 -4.71 -32.46
CA ASP A 565 21.12 -4.37 -33.76
C ASP A 565 20.93 -2.88 -34.09
N ARG A 566 19.73 -2.32 -33.85
CA ARG A 566 19.47 -0.87 -34.04
C ARG A 566 20.33 -0.01 -33.12
N ILE A 567 20.46 -0.39 -31.85
CA ILE A 567 21.34 0.28 -30.88
C ILE A 567 22.78 0.26 -31.39
N CYS A 568 23.28 -0.90 -31.85
CA CYS A 568 24.65 -1.01 -32.39
C CYS A 568 24.89 -0.08 -33.58
N VAL A 569 23.87 0.15 -34.41
CA VAL A 569 23.95 1.06 -35.57
C VAL A 569 23.91 2.54 -35.16
N SER A 570 23.02 2.93 -34.24
CA SER A 570 22.78 4.35 -33.92
C SER A 570 23.64 4.90 -32.78
N LEU A 571 24.06 4.05 -31.83
CA LEU A 571 24.79 4.46 -30.64
C LEU A 571 26.10 5.20 -30.93
N PRO A 572 26.93 4.82 -31.92
CA PRO A 572 28.17 5.55 -32.21
C PRO A 572 27.95 7.03 -32.50
N ALA A 573 26.88 7.38 -33.23
CA ALA A 573 26.56 8.78 -33.52
C ALA A 573 26.07 9.53 -32.27
N ALA A 574 25.24 8.88 -31.45
CA ALA A 574 24.73 9.43 -30.20
C ALA A 574 25.82 9.68 -29.15
N CYS A 575 26.99 9.07 -29.28
CA CYS A 575 28.12 9.28 -28.38
C CYS A 575 29.00 10.48 -28.77
N THR A 576 28.75 11.14 -29.89
CA THR A 576 29.58 12.26 -30.38
C THR A 576 29.07 13.63 -29.95
N SER A 577 29.98 14.53 -29.59
CA SER A 577 29.66 15.93 -29.21
C SER A 577 28.58 16.08 -28.13
N VAL A 578 28.54 15.15 -27.17
CA VAL A 578 27.58 15.14 -26.05
C VAL A 578 28.09 16.01 -24.89
N ALA A 579 27.19 16.72 -24.22
CA ALA A 579 27.50 17.45 -22.99
C ALA A 579 27.92 16.48 -21.85
N GLU A 580 28.68 16.97 -20.87
CA GLU A 580 29.30 16.14 -19.82
C GLU A 580 28.25 15.41 -18.96
N ASP A 581 27.17 16.08 -18.59
CA ASP A 581 26.05 15.54 -17.83
C ASP A 581 25.29 14.45 -18.59
N ALA A 582 24.98 14.67 -19.87
CA ALA A 582 24.33 13.69 -20.72
C ALA A 582 25.23 12.47 -21.00
N ALA A 583 26.55 12.67 -21.16
CA ALA A 583 27.51 11.58 -21.30
C ALA A 583 27.61 10.72 -20.03
N GLN A 584 27.41 11.32 -18.86
CA GLN A 584 27.41 10.60 -17.59
C GLN A 584 26.17 9.73 -17.40
N SER A 585 24.98 10.20 -17.79
CA SER A 585 23.75 9.40 -17.80
C SER A 585 23.83 8.25 -18.80
N LEU A 586 24.41 8.49 -19.97
CA LEU A 586 24.63 7.45 -20.99
C LEU A 586 25.60 6.36 -20.51
N LEU A 587 26.58 6.69 -19.68
CA LEU A 587 27.52 5.72 -19.12
C LEU A 587 26.82 4.60 -18.34
N ASP A 588 25.77 4.92 -17.57
CA ASP A 588 25.02 3.92 -16.79
C ASP A 588 24.20 2.99 -17.69
N LEU A 589 23.74 3.49 -18.85
CA LEU A 589 23.12 2.66 -19.89
C LEU A 589 24.12 1.72 -20.56
N PHE A 590 25.38 2.13 -20.78
CA PHE A 590 26.43 1.24 -21.29
C PHE A 590 26.70 0.06 -20.35
N TYR A 591 26.72 0.31 -19.03
CA TYR A 591 26.88 -0.73 -18.02
C TYR A 591 25.74 -1.75 -18.14
N SER A 592 24.48 -1.27 -18.06
CA SER A 592 23.29 -2.12 -18.12
C SER A 592 23.19 -2.89 -19.43
N MET A 593 23.56 -2.25 -20.54
CA MET A 593 23.56 -2.86 -21.87
C MET A 593 24.62 -3.95 -22.01
N ASN A 594 25.85 -3.69 -21.56
CA ASN A 594 26.93 -4.67 -21.64
C ASN A 594 26.62 -5.92 -20.80
N ASP A 595 26.09 -5.72 -19.59
CA ASP A 595 25.61 -6.82 -18.75
C ASP A 595 24.50 -7.60 -19.47
N ALA A 596 23.48 -6.91 -20.00
CA ALA A 596 22.38 -7.56 -20.71
C ALA A 596 22.82 -8.39 -21.93
N VAL A 597 23.72 -7.87 -22.78
CA VAL A 597 24.29 -8.62 -23.92
C VAL A 597 25.06 -9.84 -23.43
N GLY A 598 25.88 -9.69 -22.37
CA GLY A 598 26.60 -10.80 -21.76
C GLY A 598 25.68 -11.88 -21.18
N LEU A 599 24.51 -11.48 -20.66
CA LEU A 599 23.52 -12.41 -20.12
C LEU A 599 22.83 -13.23 -21.24
N LEU A 600 22.62 -12.68 -22.44
CA LEU A 600 21.99 -13.39 -23.57
C LEU A 600 22.83 -14.56 -24.10
N GLN A 601 24.16 -14.54 -23.91
CA GLN A 601 25.09 -15.57 -24.39
C GLN A 601 24.97 -15.88 -25.90
N GLN A 602 24.58 -14.89 -26.71
CA GLN A 602 24.52 -14.98 -28.17
C GLN A 602 25.80 -14.41 -28.78
N GLU A 603 26.57 -15.25 -29.47
CA GLU A 603 27.87 -14.85 -30.06
C GLU A 603 27.73 -13.72 -31.08
N ALA A 604 26.71 -13.77 -31.94
CA ALA A 604 26.48 -12.76 -32.97
C ALA A 604 26.22 -11.36 -32.38
N LEU A 605 25.36 -11.27 -31.36
CA LEU A 605 25.05 -9.99 -30.69
C LEU A 605 26.25 -9.48 -29.89
N SER A 606 26.99 -10.39 -29.24
CA SER A 606 28.22 -10.04 -28.52
C SER A 606 29.26 -9.45 -29.48
N ALA A 607 29.40 -10.02 -30.68
CA ALA A 607 30.29 -9.51 -31.71
C ALA A 607 29.84 -8.13 -32.23
N SER A 608 28.55 -7.95 -32.52
CA SER A 608 27.99 -6.64 -32.94
C SER A 608 28.20 -5.55 -31.87
N TRP A 609 27.95 -5.88 -30.60
CA TRP A 609 28.17 -4.97 -29.48
C TRP A 609 29.66 -4.59 -29.34
N GLN A 610 30.55 -5.58 -29.38
CA GLN A 610 32.00 -5.34 -29.34
C GLN A 610 32.47 -4.50 -30.53
N GLN A 611 31.95 -4.73 -31.73
CA GLN A 611 32.28 -3.91 -32.90
C GLN A 611 31.79 -2.47 -32.76
N THR A 612 30.64 -2.27 -32.11
CA THR A 612 30.11 -0.95 -31.77
C THR A 612 31.02 -0.23 -30.78
N LEU A 613 31.45 -0.92 -29.71
CA LEU A 613 32.40 -0.39 -28.73
C LEU A 613 33.76 -0.03 -29.38
N ARG A 614 34.23 -0.80 -30.36
CA ARG A 614 35.46 -0.47 -31.13
C ARG A 614 35.29 0.81 -31.93
N SER A 615 34.14 0.99 -32.59
CA SER A 615 33.82 2.22 -33.33
C SER A 615 33.78 3.45 -32.41
N ILE A 616 33.21 3.29 -31.22
CA ILE A 616 33.07 4.36 -30.21
C ILE A 616 34.42 4.73 -29.59
N SER A 617 35.20 3.74 -29.16
CA SER A 617 36.55 3.96 -28.58
C SER A 617 37.57 4.51 -29.59
N GLY A 618 37.44 4.15 -30.87
CA GLY A 618 38.32 4.64 -31.94
C GLY A 618 37.96 6.02 -32.50
N ASN A 619 36.80 6.57 -32.18
CA ASN A 619 36.35 7.86 -32.71
C ASN A 619 36.74 9.01 -31.77
N GLN A 620 37.56 9.95 -32.27
CA GLN A 620 38.04 11.11 -31.51
C GLN A 620 36.94 12.12 -31.14
N ALA A 621 35.80 12.10 -31.84
CA ALA A 621 34.65 12.98 -31.54
C ALA A 621 33.73 12.42 -30.45
N THR A 622 33.98 11.19 -29.97
CA THR A 622 33.25 10.55 -28.87
C THR A 622 33.47 11.32 -27.56
N ALA A 623 32.42 11.45 -26.75
CA ALA A 623 32.53 12.00 -25.40
C ALA A 623 33.60 11.24 -24.59
N PRO A 624 34.59 11.92 -23.98
CA PRO A 624 35.79 11.26 -23.46
C PRO A 624 35.49 10.14 -22.46
N VAL A 625 34.59 10.36 -21.50
CA VAL A 625 34.14 9.36 -20.52
C VAL A 625 33.59 8.09 -21.16
N ILE A 626 32.84 8.20 -22.26
CA ILE A 626 32.28 7.04 -22.97
C ILE A 626 33.40 6.29 -23.70
N GLY A 627 34.30 7.03 -24.36
CA GLY A 627 35.46 6.44 -25.05
C GLY A 627 36.37 5.64 -24.10
N GLY A 628 36.58 6.16 -22.89
CA GLY A 628 37.31 5.47 -21.83
C GLY A 628 36.64 4.18 -21.41
N TYR A 629 35.34 4.23 -21.12
CA TYR A 629 34.60 3.05 -20.68
C TYR A 629 34.46 1.99 -21.78
N ALA A 630 34.22 2.38 -23.03
CA ALA A 630 34.18 1.46 -24.17
C ALA A 630 35.52 0.73 -24.35
N THR A 631 36.65 1.44 -24.16
CA THR A 631 37.99 0.83 -24.18
C THR A 631 38.15 -0.18 -23.06
N ARG A 632 37.64 0.12 -21.86
CA ARG A 632 37.66 -0.80 -20.71
C ARG A 632 36.86 -2.07 -20.98
N LEU A 633 35.63 -1.94 -21.49
CA LEU A 633 34.77 -3.09 -21.81
C LEU A 633 35.41 -4.02 -22.85
N LEU A 634 36.08 -3.46 -23.87
CA LEU A 634 36.80 -4.25 -24.87
C LEU A 634 38.00 -5.00 -24.27
N PHE A 635 38.72 -4.38 -23.35
CA PHE A 635 39.82 -5.02 -22.64
C PHE A 635 39.32 -6.16 -21.74
N ASP A 636 38.27 -5.94 -20.96
CA ASP A 636 37.66 -6.96 -20.10
C ASP A 636 37.13 -8.15 -20.94
N ALA A 637 36.61 -7.87 -22.15
CA ALA A 637 36.19 -8.89 -23.12
C ALA A 637 37.35 -9.55 -23.90
N LYS A 638 38.62 -9.22 -23.56
CA LYS A 638 39.86 -9.69 -24.22
C LYS A 638 39.91 -9.42 -25.73
N GLN A 639 39.27 -8.34 -26.16
CA GLN A 639 39.28 -7.88 -27.55
C GLN A 639 40.43 -6.92 -27.87
N LEU A 640 41.13 -6.44 -26.83
CA LEU A 640 42.35 -5.64 -26.93
C LEU A 640 43.48 -6.39 -26.23
N ASP A 641 44.65 -6.41 -26.87
CA ASP A 641 45.89 -6.84 -26.23
C ASP A 641 46.52 -5.69 -25.43
N GLU A 642 47.47 -6.03 -24.56
CA GLU A 642 48.16 -5.06 -23.68
C GLU A 642 48.89 -3.97 -24.49
N GLU A 643 49.42 -4.32 -25.67
CA GLU A 643 50.12 -3.37 -26.55
C GLU A 643 49.16 -2.33 -27.15
N THR A 644 48.00 -2.76 -27.66
CA THR A 644 46.97 -1.87 -28.22
C THR A 644 46.32 -1.04 -27.13
N LEU A 645 46.07 -1.63 -25.96
CA LEU A 645 45.58 -0.88 -24.80
C LEU A 645 46.54 0.23 -24.40
N GLY A 646 47.84 -0.07 -24.29
CA GLY A 646 48.87 0.91 -23.98
C GLY A 646 48.96 2.05 -25.00
N LYS A 647 48.78 1.75 -26.30
CA LYS A 647 48.70 2.77 -27.36
C LYS A 647 47.46 3.67 -27.21
N LEU A 648 46.28 3.10 -26.99
CA LEU A 648 45.05 3.89 -26.80
C LEU A 648 45.14 4.75 -25.53
N PHE A 649 45.67 4.17 -24.45
CA PHE A 649 45.87 4.87 -23.18
C PHE A 649 46.85 6.04 -23.31
N SER A 650 48.00 5.83 -23.95
CA SER A 650 49.00 6.88 -24.19
C SER A 650 48.48 8.01 -25.10
N VAL A 651 47.65 7.69 -26.09
CA VAL A 651 47.00 8.71 -26.94
C VAL A 651 46.02 9.56 -26.12
N SER A 652 45.19 8.93 -25.29
CA SER A 652 44.21 9.63 -24.44
C SER A 652 44.86 10.47 -23.33
N MET A 653 46.00 10.02 -22.80
CA MET A 653 46.78 10.72 -21.76
C MET A 653 47.89 11.63 -22.33
N SER A 654 47.89 11.89 -23.64
CA SER A 654 48.91 12.72 -24.28
C SER A 654 48.85 14.18 -23.80
N LEU A 655 50.03 14.81 -23.62
CA LEU A 655 50.15 16.24 -23.29
C LEU A 655 49.55 17.17 -24.36
N ALA A 656 49.30 16.67 -25.57
CA ALA A 656 48.65 17.43 -26.64
C ALA A 656 47.13 17.56 -26.46
N GLN A 657 46.52 16.81 -25.53
CA GLN A 657 45.09 16.87 -25.22
C GLN A 657 44.82 17.83 -24.05
N PRO A 658 43.67 18.54 -24.02
CA PRO A 658 43.26 19.28 -22.84
C PRO A 658 43.12 18.36 -21.62
N ALA A 659 43.65 18.74 -20.47
CA ALA A 659 43.69 17.85 -19.30
C ALA A 659 42.30 17.43 -18.78
N ALA A 660 41.27 18.27 -18.97
CA ALA A 660 39.89 17.91 -18.66
C ALA A 660 39.36 16.75 -19.52
N VAL A 661 39.74 16.69 -20.81
CA VAL A 661 39.40 15.60 -21.73
C VAL A 661 40.06 14.30 -21.29
N SER A 662 41.36 14.34 -20.97
CA SER A 662 42.09 13.19 -20.44
C SER A 662 41.50 12.70 -19.11
N ALA A 663 41.14 13.61 -18.21
CA ALA A 663 40.54 13.25 -16.93
C ALA A 663 39.16 12.60 -17.07
N SER A 664 38.31 13.12 -17.96
CA SER A 664 36.99 12.56 -18.25
C SER A 664 37.11 11.17 -18.90
N TRP A 665 38.06 10.97 -19.83
CA TRP A 665 38.35 9.65 -20.39
C TRP A 665 38.83 8.66 -19.32
N LEU A 666 39.74 9.11 -18.45
CA LEU A 666 40.26 8.29 -17.35
C LEU A 666 39.15 7.89 -16.37
N GLU A 667 38.23 8.80 -16.07
CA GLU A 667 37.06 8.51 -15.25
C GLU A 667 36.23 7.36 -15.82
N GLY A 668 35.95 7.40 -17.12
CA GLY A 668 35.24 6.34 -17.82
C GLY A 668 35.98 5.01 -17.79
N PHE A 669 37.27 5.01 -18.13
CA PHE A 669 38.10 3.79 -18.16
C PHE A 669 38.21 3.10 -16.79
N LEU A 670 38.21 3.89 -15.72
CA LEU A 670 38.33 3.40 -14.34
C LEU A 670 36.97 3.16 -13.66
N LYS A 671 35.85 3.38 -14.33
CA LYS A 671 34.51 3.18 -13.76
C LYS A 671 34.36 1.73 -13.25
N GLY A 672 33.82 1.57 -12.04
CA GLY A 672 33.42 0.28 -11.47
C GLY A 672 34.47 -0.45 -10.61
N SER A 673 35.76 -0.39 -10.92
CA SER A 673 36.80 -0.98 -10.04
C SER A 673 38.21 -0.47 -10.28
N GLY A 674 38.89 -0.11 -9.18
CA GLY A 674 40.31 0.29 -9.15
C GLY A 674 41.30 -0.88 -9.13
N THR A 675 40.81 -2.13 -9.11
CA THR A 675 41.65 -3.33 -9.07
C THR A 675 42.56 -3.45 -10.30
N LEU A 676 42.12 -2.94 -11.46
CA LEU A 676 42.94 -2.91 -12.68
C LEU A 676 44.28 -2.20 -12.45
N LEU A 677 44.28 -1.07 -11.73
CA LEU A 677 45.48 -0.29 -11.40
C LEU A 677 46.40 -0.95 -10.37
N LEU A 678 45.84 -1.85 -9.56
CA LEU A 678 46.62 -2.64 -8.62
C LEU A 678 47.37 -3.78 -9.32
N LEU A 679 46.77 -4.37 -10.36
CA LEU A 679 47.28 -5.54 -11.06
C LEU A 679 48.18 -5.20 -12.27
N ASP A 680 47.94 -4.07 -12.93
CA ASP A 680 48.71 -3.65 -14.12
C ASP A 680 49.64 -2.48 -13.78
N ASP A 681 50.94 -2.80 -13.63
CA ASP A 681 51.97 -1.80 -13.33
C ASP A 681 52.29 -0.87 -14.51
N THR A 682 51.99 -1.29 -15.75
CA THR A 682 52.19 -0.47 -16.94
C THR A 682 51.15 0.65 -16.99
N LEU A 683 49.87 0.31 -16.80
CA LEU A 683 48.77 1.28 -16.71
C LEU A 683 48.94 2.22 -15.51
N TRP A 684 49.34 1.67 -14.36
CA TRP A 684 49.67 2.47 -13.18
C TRP A 684 50.77 3.49 -13.48
N GLY A 685 51.86 3.06 -14.11
CA GLY A 685 52.98 3.92 -14.49
C GLY A 685 52.56 5.06 -15.42
N MET A 686 51.70 4.78 -16.40
CA MET A 686 51.19 5.79 -17.33
C MET A 686 50.36 6.88 -16.62
N ILE A 687 49.46 6.49 -15.70
CA ILE A 687 48.67 7.44 -14.91
C ILE A 687 49.56 8.27 -14.00
N TYR A 688 50.50 7.61 -13.31
CA TYR A 688 51.43 8.28 -12.41
C TYR A 688 52.23 9.35 -13.15
N GLN A 689 52.84 8.98 -14.30
CA GLN A 689 53.62 9.90 -15.12
C GLN A 689 52.77 11.05 -15.66
N TRP A 690 51.54 10.79 -16.11
CA TRP A 690 50.64 11.86 -16.53
C TRP A 690 50.35 12.86 -15.40
N ILE A 691 49.99 12.38 -14.20
CA ILE A 691 49.74 13.24 -13.04
C ILE A 691 51.00 14.03 -12.64
N GLU A 692 52.18 13.39 -12.66
CA GLU A 692 53.47 14.02 -12.30
C GLU A 692 53.83 15.20 -13.22
N HIS A 693 53.42 15.15 -14.49
CA HIS A 693 53.74 16.18 -15.48
C HIS A 693 52.65 17.25 -15.65
N LEU A 694 51.55 17.20 -14.87
CA LEU A 694 50.53 18.25 -14.89
C LEU A 694 51.01 19.53 -14.20
N GLU A 695 50.83 20.67 -14.85
CA GLU A 695 51.06 21.99 -14.24
C GLU A 695 50.07 22.25 -13.08
N ASN A 696 50.49 23.00 -12.05
CA ASN A 696 49.69 23.21 -10.83
C ASN A 696 48.27 23.76 -11.08
N ASP A 697 48.13 24.71 -12.00
CA ASP A 697 46.84 25.33 -12.32
C ASP A 697 45.89 24.33 -13.01
N ILE A 698 46.44 23.49 -13.89
CA ILE A 698 45.72 22.44 -14.60
C ILE A 698 45.36 21.29 -13.64
N PHE A 699 46.29 20.89 -12.77
CA PHE A 699 46.04 19.89 -11.74
C PHE A 699 44.87 20.31 -10.83
N THR A 700 44.84 21.59 -10.43
CA THR A 700 43.74 22.14 -9.61
C THR A 700 42.38 22.06 -10.30
N GLN A 701 42.34 22.30 -11.63
CA GLN A 701 41.11 22.19 -12.43
C GLN A 701 40.61 20.75 -12.56
N VAL A 702 41.52 19.78 -12.67
CA VAL A 702 41.21 18.36 -12.91
C VAL A 702 40.98 17.56 -11.62
N LEU A 703 41.52 18.04 -10.49
CA LEU A 703 41.44 17.38 -9.18
C LEU A 703 40.02 16.95 -8.76
N PRO A 704 38.95 17.75 -8.97
CA PRO A 704 37.58 17.33 -8.62
C PRO A 704 37.13 16.07 -9.36
N LEU A 705 37.42 15.97 -10.67
CA LEU A 705 37.09 14.82 -11.50
C LEU A 705 37.82 13.57 -11.03
N LEU A 706 39.13 13.68 -10.81
CA LEU A 706 39.94 12.58 -10.28
C LEU A 706 39.41 12.12 -8.92
N ARG A 707 39.13 13.06 -8.00
CA ARG A 707 38.60 12.73 -6.68
C ARG A 707 37.25 12.01 -6.77
N ARG A 708 36.37 12.43 -7.68
CA ARG A 708 35.10 11.74 -7.97
C ARG A 708 35.37 10.30 -8.43
N THR A 709 36.24 10.09 -9.43
CA THR A 709 36.61 8.76 -9.92
C THR A 709 37.13 7.83 -8.80
N PHE A 710 38.13 8.27 -8.03
CA PHE A 710 38.74 7.45 -6.97
C PHE A 710 37.79 7.24 -5.78
N SER A 711 36.84 8.15 -5.52
CA SER A 711 35.86 7.99 -4.45
C SER A 711 34.90 6.81 -4.67
N ASN A 712 34.67 6.42 -5.93
CA ASN A 712 33.83 5.27 -6.27
C ASN A 712 34.50 3.91 -6.01
N PHE A 713 35.81 3.88 -5.74
CA PHE A 713 36.52 2.64 -5.37
C PHE A 713 36.22 2.22 -3.94
N THR A 714 36.30 0.92 -3.67
CA THR A 714 36.11 0.40 -2.32
C THR A 714 37.19 0.90 -1.36
N SER A 715 36.89 0.97 -0.06
CA SER A 715 37.87 1.38 0.97
C SER A 715 39.19 0.59 0.92
N PRO A 716 39.20 -0.75 0.72
CA PRO A 716 40.44 -1.52 0.55
C PRO A 716 41.23 -1.14 -0.71
N GLU A 717 40.57 -0.93 -1.85
CA GLU A 717 41.23 -0.53 -3.11
C GLU A 717 41.91 0.84 -2.95
N ARG A 718 41.21 1.84 -2.41
CA ARG A 718 41.78 3.18 -2.16
C ARG A 718 42.99 3.13 -1.24
N ARG A 719 42.92 2.33 -0.18
CA ARG A 719 44.05 2.16 0.75
C ARG A 719 45.27 1.57 0.06
N LYS A 720 45.10 0.49 -0.71
CA LYS A 720 46.19 -0.17 -1.43
C LYS A 720 46.81 0.74 -2.50
N LEU A 721 45.98 1.48 -3.24
CA LEU A 721 46.45 2.47 -4.20
C LEU A 721 47.24 3.59 -3.49
N GLY A 722 46.76 4.10 -2.35
CA GLY A 722 47.49 5.07 -1.53
C GLY A 722 48.82 4.54 -0.98
N GLU A 723 48.86 3.26 -0.57
CA GLU A 723 50.10 2.58 -0.18
C GLU A 723 51.07 2.46 -1.37
N LYS A 724 50.58 2.15 -2.58
CA LYS A 724 51.36 2.07 -3.84
C LYS A 724 51.94 3.42 -4.26
N VAL A 725 51.20 4.53 -4.03
CA VAL A 725 51.73 5.90 -4.21
C VAL A 725 52.84 6.20 -3.21
N ARG A 726 52.65 5.85 -1.92
CA ARG A 726 53.63 6.13 -0.86
C ARG A 726 54.98 5.44 -1.07
N THR A 727 54.99 4.30 -1.75
CA THR A 727 56.21 3.54 -2.05
C THR A 727 56.94 4.02 -3.32
N GLY A 728 56.36 4.93 -4.10
CA GLY A 728 57.02 5.60 -5.23
C GLY A 728 57.42 4.68 -6.40
N GLN A 729 56.80 3.52 -6.55
CA GLN A 729 57.16 2.58 -7.62
C GLN A 729 56.59 3.04 -8.97
N VAL A 730 57.44 3.68 -9.78
CA VAL A 730 57.22 3.91 -11.21
C VAL A 730 58.27 3.09 -11.99
N GLY A 731 57.89 1.88 -12.39
CA GLY A 731 58.60 1.11 -13.41
C GLY A 731 59.76 0.20 -12.95
N SER A 732 59.76 -0.99 -13.55
CA SER A 732 60.77 -2.06 -13.50
C SER A 732 60.86 -2.85 -12.20
N VAL A 733 59.83 -3.64 -11.92
CA VAL A 733 60.12 -5.07 -11.77
C VAL A 733 60.18 -5.63 -13.18
N HIS A 734 61.36 -5.54 -13.82
CA HIS A 734 61.79 -6.74 -14.53
C HIS A 734 61.62 -7.83 -13.47
N ASN A 735 60.58 -8.65 -13.62
CA ASN A 735 60.60 -9.96 -13.00
C ASN A 735 61.84 -10.62 -13.63
N GLN A 736 63.02 -10.37 -13.06
CA GLN A 736 63.80 -11.52 -12.64
C GLN A 736 62.79 -12.32 -11.84
N ALA A 737 62.17 -13.27 -12.52
CA ALA A 737 61.75 -14.49 -11.91
C ALA A 737 62.97 -14.91 -11.10
N VAL A 738 63.01 -14.53 -9.82
CA VAL A 738 63.54 -15.41 -8.83
C VAL A 738 62.74 -16.67 -9.12
N PRO A 739 63.35 -17.79 -9.56
CA PRO A 739 62.67 -19.05 -9.53
C PRO A 739 62.52 -19.35 -8.04
N GLY A 740 61.53 -18.69 -7.42
CA GLY A 740 60.95 -19.10 -6.17
C GLY A 740 60.28 -20.40 -6.54
N THR A 741 61.07 -21.46 -6.47
CA THR A 741 60.66 -22.85 -6.61
C THR A 741 59.28 -22.97 -6.03
N ILE A 742 58.29 -23.16 -6.91
CA ILE A 742 56.92 -23.46 -6.48
C ILE A 742 57.10 -24.60 -5.48
N ASN A 743 56.74 -24.33 -4.22
CA ASN A 743 56.78 -25.38 -3.22
C ASN A 743 55.60 -26.30 -3.53
N THR A 744 55.86 -27.25 -4.41
CA THR A 744 54.89 -28.21 -4.93
C THR A 744 54.24 -28.99 -3.80
N ASP A 745 54.97 -29.27 -2.72
CA ASP A 745 54.40 -29.88 -1.50
C ASP A 745 53.36 -28.99 -0.82
N ARG A 746 53.59 -27.68 -0.75
CA ARG A 746 52.63 -26.73 -0.17
C ARG A 746 51.42 -26.52 -1.09
N ALA A 747 51.63 -26.47 -2.40
CA ALA A 747 50.57 -26.34 -3.40
C ALA A 747 49.68 -27.60 -3.46
N ALA A 748 50.30 -28.80 -3.41
CA ALA A 748 49.60 -30.08 -3.40
C ALA A 748 48.67 -30.24 -2.18
N ARG A 749 49.03 -29.65 -1.03
CA ARG A 749 48.17 -29.65 0.17
C ARG A 749 46.84 -28.91 0.00
N GLY A 750 46.73 -28.01 -0.97
CA GLY A 750 45.47 -27.31 -1.28
C GLY A 750 44.52 -28.10 -2.20
N ILE A 751 45.07 -29.04 -2.97
CA ILE A 751 44.32 -29.81 -3.98
C ILE A 751 43.16 -30.62 -3.36
N PRO A 752 43.33 -31.35 -2.23
CA PRO A 752 42.23 -32.10 -1.62
C PRO A 752 41.06 -31.21 -1.21
N VAL A 753 41.33 -30.01 -0.69
CA VAL A 753 40.30 -29.06 -0.25
C VAL A 753 39.53 -28.50 -1.45
N ILE A 754 40.24 -28.14 -2.53
CA ILE A 754 39.62 -27.66 -3.76
C ILE A 754 38.78 -28.77 -4.41
N MET A 755 39.29 -30.01 -4.46
CA MET A 755 38.53 -31.15 -4.96
C MET A 755 37.27 -31.42 -4.13
N GLN A 756 37.35 -31.26 -2.81
CA GLN A 756 36.20 -31.40 -1.91
C GLN A 756 35.15 -30.30 -2.12
N ILE A 757 35.58 -29.05 -2.34
CA ILE A 757 34.70 -27.92 -2.67
C ILE A 757 34.02 -28.13 -4.03
N LEU A 758 34.74 -28.72 -5.00
CA LEU A 758 34.24 -29.01 -6.34
C LEU A 758 33.49 -30.36 -6.44
N GLY A 759 33.37 -31.10 -5.34
CA GLY A 759 32.60 -32.35 -5.27
C GLY A 759 33.28 -33.60 -5.84
N PHE A 760 34.60 -33.56 -6.09
CA PHE A 760 35.38 -34.71 -6.53
C PHE A 760 36.04 -35.42 -5.33
N THR A 761 35.64 -36.68 -5.06
CA THR A 761 36.10 -37.47 -3.89
C THR A 761 36.93 -38.70 -4.23
N ASP A 762 37.35 -38.89 -5.49
CA ASP A 762 38.15 -40.05 -5.90
C ASP A 762 39.65 -39.85 -5.55
N PRO A 763 40.26 -40.70 -4.70
CA PRO A 763 41.66 -40.59 -4.33
C PRO A 763 42.67 -40.80 -5.48
N LYS A 764 42.23 -41.26 -6.66
CA LYS A 764 43.10 -41.48 -7.83
C LYS A 764 43.42 -40.23 -8.65
N LEU A 765 42.82 -39.08 -8.33
CA LEU A 765 43.01 -37.81 -9.04
C LEU A 765 43.98 -36.84 -8.33
N VAL A 766 44.58 -37.26 -7.20
CA VAL A 766 45.51 -36.46 -6.36
C VAL A 766 46.97 -36.74 -6.69
#